data_AF-A0AAJ0GPF7-F1
#
_entry.id   AF-A0AAJ0GPF7-F1
#
_cell.length_a   1.000
_cell.length_b   1.000
_cell.length_c   1.000
_cell.angle_alpha   90.00
_cell.angle_beta   90.00
_cell.angle_gamma   90.00
#
_symmetry.space_group_name_H-M   'P 1'
#
loop_
_entity.id
_entity.type
_entity.pdbx_description
1 polymer ?
#
loop_
_entity_poly.entity_id
_entity_poly.type
_entity_poly.pdbx_seq_one_letter_code
_entity_poly.pdbx_strand_id
1 'polypeptide(L)'
;MGPTHSLREYVRSSAWPERSSVQIALKDGLEITLDIPNFGVVECTPVNQNSDVDSSLTQIASAHATFRAGVCFAKANVINLFFPDIKDVAIRVAFTAWLAFACVTDDIGETLEMEDRRLALLESIEILKCAPNAPAPRTGSAAPETKDKRIQNRMRVLYDHCTQYLPPKSAEAFFHAVCDTLQGQVEEIHFPQQNSGADSLALYMSIRARTISLNPFFAALKSEYLTEADLSFRAHWDDLENAVCRVAGLQNDLIGLVRDLEAVEQLNAVVVLMRGFGTGKTDGLCRCVALVNAEHNRGVTRCLEVVAWLRRAAEGTAGSSIERVETVARCILMLCETHLRWCASAKRYRLKVGLGESVPQCRESDIRAVSRPFHAGSLSDPDSGDQLVHAQGDVPQQLPVQSRGHLYGLPTFPNTPDYRNLTALVTGATGLSGYHMVKVLAASPQRWSKIYCLSSRPPPPNFFADLGEDVGRVEHLVVDLLNNPSQIAQQLKEIQHGSHLLLLIQAAAAQGWFTLFNNFLDALRQTSLKPRRFMLQTGTKHYGFYLGPTVLPAYECDPRVQLDRIFYYEQEDALTVARPSYIIGAVRDGALNHLLGFGVYAASTGTLTAYFEEWLVLAESTANEAFNIHNGLSFTWGRLWPMLAGWYNAGWCPPEEDERKYRVMKLRCAITPRGYGPQTTLRSTFTIVEWSQQAHIQEAWQRLAA
;
A
#
# COMPACT_ATOMS: atom_id res chain seq x y z
N MET A 1 -27.95 -21.02 -37.94
CA MET A 1 -28.07 -20.47 -36.58
C MET A 1 -27.59 -19.02 -36.65
N GLY A 2 -28.45 -18.06 -36.31
CA GLY A 2 -28.19 -16.63 -36.54
C GLY A 2 -27.05 -16.05 -35.67
N PRO A 3 -26.49 -14.87 -36.04
CA PRO A 3 -25.33 -14.26 -35.38
C PRO A 3 -25.55 -13.83 -33.92
N THR A 4 -26.80 -13.74 -33.44
CA THR A 4 -27.17 -13.28 -32.10
C THR A 4 -26.99 -14.32 -30.99
N HIS A 5 -27.00 -15.62 -31.30
CA HIS A 5 -26.91 -16.69 -30.29
C HIS A 5 -25.56 -16.79 -29.53
N SER A 6 -24.62 -15.89 -29.81
CA SER A 6 -23.28 -15.87 -29.17
C SER A 6 -23.03 -14.69 -28.23
N LEU A 7 -23.92 -13.69 -28.21
CA LEU A 7 -23.79 -12.52 -27.36
C LEU A 7 -24.39 -12.79 -25.98
N ARG A 8 -23.69 -12.35 -24.93
CA ARG A 8 -24.02 -12.57 -23.52
C ARG A 8 -24.29 -11.24 -22.84
N GLU A 9 -25.28 -11.23 -21.95
CA GLU A 9 -25.57 -10.09 -21.08
C GLU A 9 -25.20 -10.43 -19.64
N TYR A 10 -24.82 -9.40 -18.90
CA TYR A 10 -24.40 -9.52 -17.51
C TYR A 10 -25.22 -8.58 -16.64
N VAL A 11 -25.45 -9.01 -15.41
CA VAL A 11 -26.13 -8.22 -14.38
C VAL A 11 -25.35 -8.33 -13.09
N ARG A 12 -25.34 -7.25 -12.31
CA ARG A 12 -24.78 -7.24 -10.97
C ARG A 12 -25.87 -7.52 -9.93
N SER A 13 -25.50 -8.19 -8.84
CA SER A 13 -26.43 -8.47 -7.74
C SER A 13 -26.55 -7.31 -6.75
N SER A 14 -25.54 -6.43 -6.68
CA SER A 14 -25.54 -5.26 -5.78
C SER A 14 -25.34 -3.94 -6.52
N ALA A 15 -25.89 -2.86 -5.98
CA ALA A 15 -25.63 -1.48 -6.43
C ALA A 15 -24.26 -0.96 -5.99
N TRP A 16 -23.76 -1.44 -4.85
CA TRP A 16 -22.49 -1.05 -4.28
C TRP A 16 -21.66 -2.28 -3.92
N PRO A 17 -20.35 -2.24 -4.16
CA PRO A 17 -19.54 -3.42 -3.99
C PRO A 17 -19.23 -3.67 -2.52
N GLU A 18 -19.12 -4.94 -2.15
CA GLU A 18 -18.43 -5.34 -0.94
C GLU A 18 -16.96 -5.62 -1.27
N ARG A 19 -16.04 -5.26 -0.37
CA ARG A 19 -14.64 -5.67 -0.54
C ARG A 19 -14.57 -7.17 -0.31
N SER A 20 -14.18 -7.92 -1.34
CA SER A 20 -13.96 -9.37 -1.25
C SER A 20 -12.54 -9.69 -1.69
N SER A 21 -11.94 -10.73 -1.11
CA SER A 21 -10.64 -11.24 -1.52
C SER A 21 -10.81 -12.53 -2.32
N VAL A 22 -10.10 -12.64 -3.44
CA VAL A 22 -10.09 -13.82 -4.31
C VAL A 22 -8.71 -14.45 -4.25
N GLN A 23 -8.65 -15.67 -3.75
CA GLN A 23 -7.43 -16.48 -3.79
C GLN A 23 -7.29 -17.16 -5.15
N ILE A 24 -6.09 -17.06 -5.73
CA ILE A 24 -5.75 -17.63 -7.02
C ILE A 24 -4.42 -18.37 -6.84
N ALA A 25 -4.46 -19.69 -7.02
CA ALA A 25 -3.26 -20.51 -7.11
C ALA A 25 -2.68 -20.41 -8.53
N LEU A 26 -1.46 -19.90 -8.64
CA LEU A 26 -0.68 -19.90 -9.87
C LEU A 26 0.09 -21.23 -9.98
N LYS A 27 0.74 -21.48 -11.13
CA LYS A 27 1.66 -22.62 -11.26
C LYS A 27 2.87 -22.46 -10.32
N ASP A 28 3.59 -23.56 -10.09
CA ASP A 28 4.82 -23.61 -9.28
C ASP A 28 4.66 -23.23 -7.80
N GLY A 29 3.45 -23.39 -7.24
CA GLY A 29 3.18 -23.20 -5.82
C GLY A 29 3.07 -21.74 -5.38
N LEU A 30 3.01 -20.80 -6.33
CA LEU A 30 2.74 -19.39 -6.04
C LEU A 30 1.25 -19.18 -5.80
N GLU A 31 0.90 -18.46 -4.73
CA GLU A 31 -0.49 -18.07 -4.44
C GLU A 31 -0.59 -16.55 -4.36
N ILE A 32 -1.64 -16.00 -4.97
CA ILE A 32 -1.98 -14.57 -4.88
C ILE A 32 -3.38 -14.41 -4.29
N THR A 33 -3.59 -13.34 -3.54
CA THR A 33 -4.88 -12.99 -2.94
C THR A 33 -5.23 -11.57 -3.37
N LEU A 34 -6.10 -11.45 -4.37
CA LEU A 34 -6.48 -10.18 -4.98
C LEU A 34 -7.79 -9.68 -4.38
N ASP A 35 -7.79 -8.47 -3.86
CA ASP A 35 -9.02 -7.80 -3.45
C ASP A 35 -9.80 -7.30 -4.66
N ILE A 36 -11.12 -7.32 -4.60
CA ILE A 36 -12.00 -6.72 -5.60
C ILE A 36 -13.15 -5.98 -4.93
N PRO A 37 -13.63 -4.89 -5.55
CA PRO A 37 -14.94 -4.35 -5.25
C PRO A 37 -15.99 -5.28 -5.90
N ASN A 38 -16.50 -6.24 -5.13
CA ASN A 38 -17.40 -7.29 -5.59
C ASN A 38 -18.84 -6.78 -5.70
N PHE A 39 -19.29 -6.55 -6.93
CA PHE A 39 -20.68 -6.23 -7.30
C PHE A 39 -21.53 -7.48 -7.56
N GLY A 40 -20.92 -8.67 -7.55
CA GLY A 40 -21.58 -9.93 -7.86
C GLY A 40 -22.07 -9.99 -9.30
N VAL A 41 -21.22 -9.59 -10.25
CA VAL A 41 -21.55 -9.61 -11.68
C VAL A 41 -21.70 -11.05 -12.17
N VAL A 42 -22.85 -11.41 -12.74
CA VAL A 42 -23.13 -12.75 -13.26
C VAL A 42 -23.71 -12.68 -14.67
N GLU A 43 -23.46 -13.73 -15.45
CA GLU A 43 -24.08 -13.90 -16.77
C GLU A 43 -25.59 -14.15 -16.60
N CYS A 44 -26.42 -13.51 -17.40
CA CYS A 44 -27.87 -13.72 -17.35
C CYS A 44 -28.21 -15.14 -17.80
N THR A 45 -28.94 -15.91 -16.99
CA THR A 45 -29.47 -17.21 -17.41
C THR A 45 -30.56 -17.04 -18.46
N PRO A 46 -30.65 -17.94 -19.46
CA PRO A 46 -31.66 -17.87 -20.51
C PRO A 46 -33.02 -18.32 -19.97
N VAL A 47 -33.69 -17.48 -19.18
CA VAL A 47 -35.10 -17.66 -18.82
C VAL A 47 -35.81 -16.31 -18.98
N ASN A 48 -36.64 -16.22 -20.02
CA ASN A 48 -37.40 -15.04 -20.45
C ASN A 48 -36.55 -13.81 -20.79
N GLN A 49 -35.86 -13.87 -21.93
CA GLN A 49 -35.29 -12.67 -22.56
C GLN A 49 -36.44 -11.70 -22.91
N ASN A 50 -36.47 -10.53 -22.28
CA ASN A 50 -37.32 -9.42 -22.70
C ASN A 50 -37.03 -9.08 -24.16
N SER A 51 -38.08 -8.82 -24.96
CA SER A 51 -37.97 -8.47 -26.39
C SER A 51 -36.99 -7.33 -26.67
N ASP A 52 -36.88 -6.38 -25.74
CA ASP A 52 -36.02 -5.20 -25.88
C ASP A 52 -34.52 -5.53 -25.80
N VAL A 53 -34.13 -6.51 -24.97
CA VAL A 53 -32.73 -6.93 -24.83
C VAL A 53 -32.24 -7.60 -26.11
N ASP A 54 -33.08 -8.47 -26.68
CA ASP A 54 -32.79 -9.16 -27.93
C ASP A 54 -32.68 -8.16 -29.11
N SER A 55 -33.48 -7.09 -29.07
CA SER A 55 -33.40 -6.01 -30.06
C SER A 55 -32.08 -5.23 -29.99
N SER A 56 -31.58 -4.91 -28.78
CA SER A 56 -30.32 -4.17 -28.57
C SER A 56 -29.09 -4.99 -28.99
N LEU A 57 -29.02 -6.28 -28.60
CA LEU A 57 -27.94 -7.17 -29.03
C LEU A 57 -27.92 -7.37 -30.55
N THR A 58 -29.10 -7.43 -31.17
CA THR A 58 -29.22 -7.51 -32.64
C THR A 58 -28.71 -6.24 -33.31
N GLN A 59 -28.97 -5.06 -32.75
CA GLN A 59 -28.45 -3.79 -33.25
C GLN A 59 -26.92 -3.71 -33.15
N ILE A 60 -26.33 -4.13 -32.03
CA ILE A 60 -24.86 -4.17 -31.85
C ILE A 60 -24.23 -5.14 -32.86
N ALA A 61 -24.81 -6.34 -33.02
CA ALA A 61 -24.36 -7.32 -34.00
C ALA A 61 -24.42 -6.77 -35.44
N SER A 62 -25.51 -6.07 -35.78
CA SER A 62 -25.69 -5.46 -37.09
C SER A 62 -24.70 -4.33 -37.35
N ALA A 63 -24.45 -3.45 -36.36
CA ALA A 63 -23.49 -2.35 -36.46
C ALA A 63 -22.06 -2.84 -36.77
N HIS A 64 -21.67 -3.98 -36.21
CA HIS A 64 -20.35 -4.58 -36.44
C HIS A 64 -20.29 -5.52 -37.65
N ALA A 65 -21.42 -5.96 -38.21
CA ALA A 65 -21.44 -6.72 -39.46
C ALA A 65 -20.74 -5.94 -40.60
N THR A 66 -20.93 -4.62 -40.62
CA THR A 66 -20.25 -3.67 -41.51
C THR A 66 -18.78 -3.42 -41.20
N PHE A 67 -18.28 -3.77 -40.01
CA PHE A 67 -16.93 -3.49 -39.52
C PHE A 67 -15.93 -4.67 -39.65
N ARG A 68 -16.17 -5.64 -40.56
CA ARG A 68 -15.45 -6.94 -40.66
C ARG A 68 -15.54 -7.75 -39.35
N ALA A 69 -16.62 -8.53 -39.27
CA ALA A 69 -17.32 -8.91 -38.06
C ALA A 69 -16.69 -9.98 -37.12
N GLY A 70 -15.69 -10.76 -37.55
CA GLY A 70 -15.26 -11.95 -36.77
C GLY A 70 -14.65 -11.65 -35.39
N VAL A 71 -13.86 -10.59 -35.27
CA VAL A 71 -13.18 -10.21 -34.02
C VAL A 71 -14.11 -9.45 -33.06
N CYS A 72 -15.11 -8.75 -33.60
CA CYS A 72 -15.96 -7.84 -32.83
C CYS A 72 -16.97 -8.56 -31.93
N PHE A 73 -17.47 -9.74 -32.30
CA PHE A 73 -18.42 -10.49 -31.46
C PHE A 73 -17.82 -10.93 -30.12
N ALA A 74 -16.59 -11.45 -30.13
CA ALA A 74 -15.91 -11.83 -28.90
C ALA A 74 -15.66 -10.62 -28.00
N LYS A 75 -15.35 -9.45 -28.58
CA LYS A 75 -15.13 -8.20 -27.84
C LYS A 75 -16.41 -7.58 -27.33
N ALA A 76 -17.53 -7.72 -28.05
CA ALA A 76 -18.83 -7.29 -27.58
C ALA A 76 -19.19 -7.98 -26.26
N ASN A 77 -18.95 -9.29 -26.15
CA ASN A 77 -19.14 -10.00 -24.87
C ASN A 77 -18.27 -9.46 -23.73
N VAL A 78 -17.04 -9.05 -24.02
CA VAL A 78 -16.16 -8.43 -23.02
C VAL A 78 -16.68 -7.05 -22.60
N ILE A 79 -17.16 -6.24 -23.54
CA ILE A 79 -17.77 -4.95 -23.22
C ILE A 79 -19.05 -5.12 -22.39
N ASN A 80 -19.86 -6.13 -22.69
CA ASN A 80 -21.06 -6.45 -21.91
C ASN A 80 -20.72 -6.91 -20.49
N LEU A 81 -19.61 -7.63 -20.33
CA LEU A 81 -19.07 -7.99 -19.02
C LEU A 81 -18.52 -6.77 -18.29
N PHE A 82 -17.77 -5.89 -18.98
CA PHE A 82 -17.13 -4.71 -18.39
C PHE A 82 -18.13 -3.66 -17.93
N PHE A 83 -19.21 -3.47 -18.70
CA PHE A 83 -20.16 -2.40 -18.49
C PHE A 83 -21.61 -2.91 -18.49
N PRO A 84 -21.99 -3.79 -17.54
CA PRO A 84 -23.33 -4.37 -17.50
C PRO A 84 -24.42 -3.31 -17.30
N ASP A 85 -24.10 -2.18 -16.67
CA ASP A 85 -25.03 -1.06 -16.41
C ASP A 85 -25.21 -0.15 -17.65
N ILE A 86 -24.32 -0.20 -18.65
CA ILE A 86 -24.43 0.64 -19.85
C ILE A 86 -25.32 -0.06 -20.86
N LYS A 87 -26.53 0.47 -21.07
CA LYS A 87 -27.50 -0.06 -22.04
C LYS A 87 -27.54 0.69 -23.36
N ASP A 88 -26.88 1.85 -23.44
CA ASP A 88 -26.77 2.64 -24.67
C ASP A 88 -26.02 1.85 -25.76
N VAL A 89 -26.70 1.61 -26.88
CA VAL A 89 -26.19 0.82 -28.00
C VAL A 89 -25.02 1.51 -28.70
N ALA A 90 -25.08 2.84 -28.86
CA ALA A 90 -24.04 3.61 -29.54
C ALA A 90 -22.73 3.58 -28.77
N ILE A 91 -22.78 3.77 -27.44
CA ILE A 91 -21.61 3.66 -26.57
C ILE A 91 -21.01 2.25 -26.63
N ARG A 92 -21.84 1.20 -26.54
CA ARG A 92 -21.38 -0.19 -26.59
C ARG A 92 -20.73 -0.56 -27.92
N VAL A 93 -21.26 -0.05 -29.04
CA VAL A 93 -20.66 -0.22 -30.38
C VAL A 93 -19.28 0.43 -30.43
N ALA A 94 -19.15 1.69 -29.99
CA ALA A 94 -17.87 2.38 -29.99
C ALA A 94 -16.84 1.69 -29.08
N PHE A 95 -17.26 1.24 -27.90
CA PHE A 95 -16.38 0.54 -26.94
C PHE A 95 -15.91 -0.80 -27.49
N THR A 96 -16.80 -1.54 -28.15
CA THR A 96 -16.48 -2.82 -28.79
C THR A 96 -15.48 -2.63 -29.91
N ALA A 97 -15.67 -1.61 -30.76
CA ALA A 97 -14.77 -1.29 -31.85
C ALA A 97 -13.36 -0.93 -31.34
N TRP A 98 -13.27 -0.12 -30.28
CA TRP A 98 -11.99 0.23 -29.66
C TRP A 98 -11.29 -0.96 -29.02
N LEU A 99 -12.00 -1.77 -28.23
CA LEU A 99 -11.39 -2.95 -27.63
C LEU A 99 -10.88 -3.93 -28.68
N ALA A 100 -11.62 -4.08 -29.79
CA ALA A 100 -11.17 -4.88 -30.93
C ALA A 100 -9.93 -4.27 -31.60
N PHE A 101 -9.91 -2.96 -31.80
CA PHE A 101 -8.77 -2.25 -32.36
C PHE A 101 -7.52 -2.37 -31.46
N ALA A 102 -7.66 -2.13 -30.15
CA ALA A 102 -6.57 -2.18 -29.19
C ALA A 102 -5.91 -3.56 -29.16
N CYS A 103 -6.70 -4.65 -29.08
CA CYS A 103 -6.16 -6.00 -29.12
C CYS A 103 -5.46 -6.34 -30.45
N VAL A 104 -6.02 -5.92 -31.58
CA VAL A 104 -5.40 -6.18 -32.89
C VAL A 104 -4.13 -5.36 -33.07
N THR A 105 -4.08 -4.14 -32.53
CA THR A 105 -2.89 -3.28 -32.58
C THR A 105 -1.75 -3.88 -31.76
N ASP A 106 -2.08 -4.48 -30.61
CA ASP A 106 -1.13 -5.23 -29.79
C ASP A 106 -0.58 -6.45 -30.56
N ASP A 107 -1.46 -7.29 -31.10
CA ASP A 107 -1.08 -8.47 -31.90
C ASP A 107 -0.23 -8.09 -33.14
N ILE A 108 -0.54 -6.98 -33.83
CA ILE A 108 0.28 -6.48 -34.95
C ILE A 108 1.61 -5.94 -34.44
N GLY A 109 1.60 -5.18 -33.35
CA GLY A 109 2.79 -4.57 -32.75
C GLY A 109 3.82 -5.60 -32.32
N GLU A 110 3.41 -6.77 -31.86
CA GLU A 110 4.30 -7.91 -31.55
C GLU A 110 5.03 -8.45 -32.79
N THR A 111 4.49 -8.22 -34.01
CA THR A 111 5.12 -8.65 -35.28
C THR A 111 6.06 -7.61 -35.89
N LEU A 112 6.11 -6.40 -35.33
CA LEU A 112 6.88 -5.28 -35.87
C LEU A 112 8.18 -5.09 -35.08
N GLU A 113 9.22 -4.68 -35.79
CA GLU A 113 10.43 -4.16 -35.15
C GLU A 113 10.12 -2.92 -34.32
N MET A 114 10.90 -2.68 -33.26
CA MET A 114 10.61 -1.63 -32.26
C MET A 114 10.38 -0.25 -32.91
N GLU A 115 11.23 0.14 -33.85
CA GLU A 115 11.14 1.44 -34.51
C GLU A 115 9.95 1.54 -35.49
N ASP A 116 9.64 0.45 -36.21
CA ASP A 116 8.48 0.40 -37.09
C ASP A 116 7.16 0.44 -36.29
N ARG A 117 7.11 -0.22 -35.14
CA ARG A 117 5.99 -0.16 -34.18
C ARG A 117 5.83 1.27 -33.64
N ARG A 118 6.93 1.92 -33.24
CA ARG A 118 6.94 3.30 -32.74
C ARG A 118 6.39 4.27 -33.78
N LEU A 119 6.91 4.23 -35.01
CA LEU A 119 6.46 5.06 -36.11
C LEU A 119 4.99 4.80 -36.44
N ALA A 120 4.55 3.53 -36.39
CA ALA A 120 3.16 3.20 -36.70
C ALA A 120 2.15 3.79 -35.71
N LEU A 121 2.49 3.79 -34.42
CA LEU A 121 1.66 4.42 -33.38
C LEU A 121 1.64 5.95 -33.52
N LEU A 122 2.80 6.57 -33.75
CA LEU A 122 2.90 8.03 -33.94
C LEU A 122 2.12 8.53 -35.16
N GLU A 123 2.24 7.85 -36.30
CA GLU A 123 1.44 8.18 -37.48
C GLU A 123 -0.08 8.03 -37.21
N SER A 124 -0.46 7.05 -36.39
CA SER A 124 -1.87 6.84 -36.02
C SER A 124 -2.41 7.96 -35.12
N ILE A 125 -1.57 8.50 -34.23
CA ILE A 125 -1.89 9.70 -33.43
C ILE A 125 -2.08 10.91 -34.35
N GLU A 126 -1.20 11.10 -35.33
CA GLU A 126 -1.30 12.22 -36.27
C GLU A 126 -2.56 12.13 -37.15
N ILE A 127 -2.98 10.92 -37.55
CA ILE A 127 -4.26 10.70 -38.25
C ILE A 127 -5.44 11.21 -37.42
N LEU A 128 -5.45 10.91 -36.11
CA LEU A 128 -6.54 11.33 -35.22
C LEU A 128 -6.54 12.84 -34.95
N LYS A 129 -5.36 13.46 -34.82
CA LYS A 129 -5.23 14.91 -34.64
C LYS A 129 -5.66 15.71 -35.89
N CYS A 130 -5.61 15.11 -37.08
CA CYS A 130 -5.85 15.79 -38.36
C CYS A 130 -7.27 15.62 -38.95
N ALA A 131 -8.22 14.94 -38.29
CA ALA A 131 -9.47 14.48 -38.91
C ALA A 131 -10.40 15.58 -39.49
N PRO A 132 -11.37 15.26 -40.39
CA PRO A 132 -11.31 14.58 -41.69
C PRO A 132 -11.30 15.55 -42.89
N ASN A 133 -11.06 16.86 -42.69
CA ASN A 133 -11.05 17.87 -43.77
C ASN A 133 -9.64 18.30 -44.21
N ALA A 134 -8.58 17.77 -43.60
CA ALA A 134 -7.23 18.05 -44.05
C ALA A 134 -6.89 17.13 -45.24
N PRO A 135 -6.49 17.66 -46.42
CA PRO A 135 -5.90 16.83 -47.45
C PRO A 135 -4.71 16.07 -46.86
N ALA A 136 -4.48 14.83 -47.32
CA ALA A 136 -3.30 14.06 -46.94
C ALA A 136 -2.08 15.00 -46.95
N PRO A 137 -1.26 15.05 -45.88
CA PRO A 137 -0.12 15.95 -45.82
C PRO A 137 0.65 15.79 -47.13
N ARG A 138 0.81 16.89 -47.88
CA ARG A 138 1.64 16.86 -49.10
C ARG A 138 3.02 16.41 -48.64
N THR A 139 3.41 15.21 -49.03
CA THR A 139 4.71 14.60 -48.74
C THR A 139 5.80 15.43 -49.40
N GLY A 140 6.27 16.42 -48.64
CA GLY A 140 7.45 17.23 -48.92
C GLY A 140 8.39 17.32 -47.73
N SER A 141 8.25 16.40 -46.76
CA SER A 141 9.05 16.36 -45.54
C SER A 141 9.82 15.05 -45.46
N ALA A 142 11.14 15.14 -45.25
CA ALA A 142 12.09 14.04 -45.12
C ALA A 142 11.94 13.24 -43.80
N ALA A 143 10.72 13.09 -43.30
CA ALA A 143 10.44 12.34 -42.07
C ALA A 143 10.39 10.83 -42.36
N PRO A 144 10.98 9.97 -41.51
CA PRO A 144 10.87 8.53 -41.65
C PRO A 144 9.41 8.07 -41.47
N GLU A 145 8.90 7.30 -42.44
CA GLU A 145 7.56 6.71 -42.41
C GLU A 145 7.65 5.19 -42.18
N THR A 146 6.67 4.61 -41.47
CA THR A 146 6.59 3.15 -41.34
C THR A 146 6.16 2.50 -42.65
N LYS A 147 6.76 1.34 -42.95
CA LYS A 147 6.42 0.54 -44.14
C LYS A 147 5.11 -0.24 -43.97
N ASP A 148 4.75 -0.59 -42.74
CA ASP A 148 3.53 -1.32 -42.43
C ASP A 148 2.39 -0.35 -42.06
N LYS A 149 1.39 -0.24 -42.94
CA LYS A 149 0.24 0.66 -42.76
C LYS A 149 -1.00 -0.01 -42.14
N ARG A 150 -0.89 -1.24 -41.61
CA ARG A 150 -2.05 -2.01 -41.08
C ARG A 150 -2.74 -1.29 -39.91
N ILE A 151 -1.98 -0.71 -38.98
CA ILE A 151 -2.52 -0.03 -37.79
C ILE A 151 -3.25 1.26 -38.19
N GLN A 152 -2.65 2.07 -39.06
CA GLN A 152 -3.17 3.33 -39.56
C GLN A 152 -4.46 3.15 -40.35
N ASN A 153 -4.50 2.15 -41.23
CA ASN A 153 -5.70 1.86 -42.01
C ASN A 153 -6.86 1.45 -41.10
N ARG A 154 -6.59 0.68 -40.05
CA ARG A 154 -7.60 0.33 -39.04
C ARG A 154 -7.99 1.52 -38.18
N MET A 155 -7.07 2.44 -37.89
CA MET A 155 -7.35 3.65 -37.12
C MET A 155 -8.35 4.56 -37.83
N ARG A 156 -8.20 4.76 -39.15
CA ARG A 156 -9.17 5.53 -39.96
C ARG A 156 -10.56 4.89 -39.91
N VAL A 157 -10.62 3.57 -40.09
CA VAL A 157 -11.89 2.83 -40.04
C VAL A 157 -12.51 2.89 -38.64
N LEU A 158 -11.71 2.84 -37.58
CA LEU A 158 -12.19 3.03 -36.20
C LEU A 158 -12.76 4.44 -36.01
N TYR A 159 -12.06 5.48 -36.47
CA TYR A 159 -12.50 6.86 -36.38
C TYR A 159 -13.85 7.08 -37.06
N ASP A 160 -13.95 6.68 -38.33
CA ASP A 160 -15.18 6.80 -39.11
C ASP A 160 -16.33 6.00 -38.47
N HIS A 161 -16.03 4.82 -37.91
CA HIS A 161 -17.05 4.00 -37.27
C HIS A 161 -17.53 4.62 -35.96
N CYS A 162 -16.64 4.97 -35.02
CA CYS A 162 -17.04 5.50 -33.72
C CYS A 162 -17.75 6.86 -33.82
N THR A 163 -17.34 7.73 -34.75
CA THR A 163 -17.96 9.07 -34.96
C THR A 163 -19.36 9.01 -35.56
N GLN A 164 -19.77 7.87 -36.15
CA GLN A 164 -21.15 7.65 -36.58
C GLN A 164 -22.11 7.37 -35.42
N TYR A 165 -21.59 6.89 -34.28
CA TYR A 165 -22.39 6.47 -33.13
C TYR A 165 -22.25 7.43 -31.94
N LEU A 166 -21.04 7.90 -31.65
CA LEU A 166 -20.81 8.80 -30.53
C LEU A 166 -21.18 10.25 -30.89
N PRO A 167 -21.86 10.98 -30.00
CA PRO A 167 -22.04 12.43 -30.13
C PRO A 167 -20.71 13.17 -30.29
N PRO A 168 -20.65 14.32 -30.99
CA PRO A 168 -19.40 15.01 -31.31
C PRO A 168 -18.51 15.30 -30.09
N LYS A 169 -19.10 15.80 -28.98
CA LYS A 169 -18.37 16.10 -27.74
C LYS A 169 -17.68 14.85 -27.17
N SER A 170 -18.38 13.72 -27.19
CA SER A 170 -17.88 12.46 -26.62
C SER A 170 -16.94 11.74 -27.56
N ALA A 171 -17.13 11.84 -28.87
CA ALA A 171 -16.16 11.38 -29.86
C ALA A 171 -14.83 12.13 -29.71
N GLU A 172 -14.86 13.44 -29.51
CA GLU A 172 -13.66 14.26 -29.27
C GLU A 172 -12.93 13.81 -27.98
N ALA A 173 -13.65 13.72 -26.86
CA ALA A 173 -13.08 13.26 -25.59
C ALA A 173 -12.52 11.82 -25.69
N PHE A 174 -13.24 10.94 -26.39
CA PHE A 174 -12.84 9.55 -26.63
C PHE A 174 -11.54 9.47 -27.42
N PHE A 175 -11.43 10.17 -28.54
CA PHE A 175 -10.24 10.11 -29.39
C PHE A 175 -9.04 10.87 -28.81
N HIS A 176 -9.27 11.90 -27.98
CA HIS A 176 -8.19 12.48 -27.17
C HIS A 176 -7.58 11.42 -26.25
N ALA A 177 -8.41 10.69 -25.50
CA ALA A 177 -7.93 9.61 -24.63
C ALA A 177 -7.28 8.45 -25.41
N VAL A 178 -7.73 8.16 -26.65
CA VAL A 178 -7.06 7.19 -27.53
C VAL A 178 -5.64 7.66 -27.87
N CYS A 179 -5.45 8.94 -28.22
CA CYS A 179 -4.12 9.49 -28.47
C CYS A 179 -3.21 9.36 -27.25
N ASP A 180 -3.70 9.65 -26.05
CA ASP A 180 -2.95 9.51 -24.81
C ASP A 180 -2.55 8.04 -24.53
N THR A 181 -3.43 7.08 -24.82
CA THR A 181 -3.12 5.64 -24.72
C THR A 181 -2.03 5.24 -25.70
N LEU A 182 -2.12 5.64 -26.97
CA LEU A 182 -1.09 5.32 -27.97
C LEU A 182 0.26 5.96 -27.63
N GLN A 183 0.25 7.18 -27.08
CA GLN A 183 1.45 7.83 -26.59
C GLN A 183 2.09 7.05 -25.43
N GLY A 184 1.27 6.53 -24.51
CA GLY A 184 1.74 5.62 -23.45
C GLY A 184 2.39 4.35 -24.02
N GLN A 185 1.82 3.77 -25.08
CA GLN A 185 2.40 2.59 -25.75
C GLN A 185 3.73 2.92 -26.44
N VAL A 186 3.91 4.13 -26.97
CA VAL A 186 5.20 4.59 -27.52
C VAL A 186 6.28 4.66 -26.43
N GLU A 187 5.93 5.12 -25.23
CA GLU A 187 6.84 5.16 -24.08
C GLU A 187 7.19 3.75 -23.58
N GLU A 188 6.22 2.83 -23.57
CA GLU A 188 6.41 1.43 -23.18
C GLU A 188 7.46 0.71 -24.04
N ILE A 189 7.52 1.00 -25.35
CA ILE A 189 8.53 0.43 -26.28
C ILE A 189 9.97 0.72 -25.82
N HIS A 190 10.23 1.88 -25.23
CA HIS A 190 11.59 2.30 -24.85
C HIS A 190 11.96 1.91 -23.42
N PHE A 191 10.98 1.54 -22.60
CA PHE A 191 11.19 1.21 -21.20
C PHE A 191 12.26 0.11 -20.96
N PRO A 192 12.32 -0.98 -21.74
CA PRO A 192 13.33 -2.03 -21.54
C PRO A 192 14.79 -1.57 -21.73
N GLN A 193 15.02 -0.56 -22.57
CA GLN A 193 16.38 -0.11 -22.92
C GLN A 193 16.95 0.94 -21.96
N GLN A 194 16.10 1.63 -21.18
CA GLN A 194 16.52 2.83 -20.45
C GLN A 194 16.89 2.60 -18.97
N ASN A 195 16.48 1.50 -18.31
CA ASN A 195 16.56 1.44 -16.83
C ASN A 195 16.98 0.08 -16.25
N SER A 196 18.15 0.07 -15.61
CA SER A 196 18.71 -1.01 -14.78
C SER A 196 18.67 -0.72 -13.26
N GLY A 197 17.92 0.30 -12.83
CA GLY A 197 17.83 0.76 -11.43
C GLY A 197 16.49 0.47 -10.70
N ALA A 198 16.49 0.67 -9.37
CA ALA A 198 15.35 0.43 -8.47
C ALA A 198 14.16 1.41 -8.65
N ASP A 199 14.37 2.56 -9.30
CA ASP A 199 13.31 3.54 -9.65
C ASP A 199 12.43 3.08 -10.83
N SER A 200 12.70 1.90 -11.40
CA SER A 200 12.01 1.37 -12.58
C SER A 200 10.55 0.97 -12.34
N LEU A 201 10.16 0.54 -11.13
CA LEU A 201 8.78 0.10 -10.87
C LEU A 201 7.78 1.26 -10.92
N ALA A 202 8.09 2.39 -10.29
CA ALA A 202 7.17 3.53 -10.26
C ALA A 202 6.92 4.09 -11.68
N LEU A 203 7.99 4.17 -12.49
CA LEU A 203 7.90 4.53 -13.89
C LEU A 203 7.08 3.50 -14.67
N TYR A 204 7.34 2.21 -14.50
CA TYR A 204 6.57 1.13 -15.12
C TYR A 204 5.08 1.23 -14.76
N MET A 205 4.74 1.46 -13.49
CA MET A 205 3.35 1.64 -13.04
C MET A 205 2.66 2.83 -13.72
N SER A 206 3.39 3.93 -13.95
CA SER A 206 2.86 5.11 -14.64
C SER A 206 2.61 4.87 -16.14
N ILE A 207 3.42 4.03 -16.77
CA ILE A 207 3.23 3.59 -18.15
C ILE A 207 2.04 2.62 -18.20
N ARG A 208 2.01 1.63 -17.31
CA ARG A 208 0.97 0.59 -17.24
C ARG A 208 -0.43 1.16 -17.03
N ALA A 209 -0.55 2.24 -16.24
CA ALA A 209 -1.80 2.97 -16.06
C ALA A 209 -2.37 3.57 -17.36
N ARG A 210 -1.53 3.77 -18.40
CA ARG A 210 -1.93 4.31 -19.69
C ARG A 210 -2.01 3.26 -20.80
N THR A 211 -1.30 2.14 -20.67
CA THR A 211 -1.20 1.11 -21.73
C THR A 211 -2.25 0.00 -21.64
N ILE A 212 -3.01 -0.10 -20.53
CA ILE A 212 -4.13 -1.05 -20.39
C ILE A 212 -5.37 -0.71 -21.23
N SER A 213 -5.35 0.43 -21.95
CA SER A 213 -6.35 0.84 -22.96
C SER A 213 -7.78 1.04 -22.44
N LEU A 214 -7.96 1.31 -21.14
CA LEU A 214 -9.27 1.57 -20.52
C LEU A 214 -9.70 3.06 -20.56
N ASN A 215 -8.74 4.00 -20.59
CA ASN A 215 -9.01 5.44 -20.50
C ASN A 215 -10.03 5.97 -21.54
N PRO A 216 -10.05 5.51 -22.80
CA PRO A 216 -11.06 5.95 -23.77
C PRO A 216 -12.50 5.65 -23.32
N PHE A 217 -12.74 4.54 -22.61
CA PHE A 217 -14.05 4.25 -22.04
C PHE A 217 -14.45 5.30 -21.01
N PHE A 218 -13.52 5.69 -20.14
CA PHE A 218 -13.76 6.69 -19.09
C PHE A 218 -14.07 8.05 -19.66
N ALA A 219 -13.31 8.48 -20.69
CA ALA A 219 -13.53 9.76 -21.35
C ALA A 219 -14.93 9.87 -21.96
N ALA A 220 -15.39 8.82 -22.67
CA ALA A 220 -16.74 8.79 -23.22
C ALA A 220 -17.83 8.79 -22.13
N LEU A 221 -17.70 7.94 -21.09
CA LEU A 221 -18.68 7.91 -19.99
C LEU A 221 -18.78 9.26 -19.27
N LYS A 222 -17.64 9.89 -18.97
CA LYS A 222 -17.65 11.22 -18.33
C LYS A 222 -18.30 12.26 -19.24
N SER A 223 -17.97 12.28 -20.53
CA SER A 223 -18.53 13.26 -21.48
C SER A 223 -20.04 13.10 -21.67
N GLU A 224 -20.55 11.88 -21.68
CA GLU A 224 -21.98 11.59 -21.88
C GLU A 224 -22.82 11.83 -20.62
N TYR A 225 -22.34 11.41 -19.45
CA TYR A 225 -23.18 11.35 -18.25
C TYR A 225 -22.90 12.47 -17.23
N LEU A 226 -21.77 13.17 -17.30
CA LEU A 226 -21.41 14.19 -16.30
C LEU A 226 -21.63 15.62 -16.82
N THR A 227 -22.01 16.50 -15.89
CA THR A 227 -22.09 17.95 -16.14
C THR A 227 -20.77 18.64 -15.82
N GLU A 228 -20.62 19.91 -16.22
CA GLU A 228 -19.44 20.72 -15.86
C GLU A 228 -19.21 20.82 -14.34
N ALA A 229 -20.29 20.83 -13.54
CA ALA A 229 -20.20 20.81 -12.07
C ALA A 229 -19.59 19.49 -11.56
N ASP A 230 -20.03 18.36 -12.13
CA ASP A 230 -19.50 17.03 -11.78
C ASP A 230 -18.03 16.87 -12.24
N LEU A 231 -17.67 17.46 -13.39
CA LEU A 231 -16.32 17.43 -13.96
C LEU A 231 -15.34 18.33 -13.20
N SER A 232 -15.82 19.26 -12.37
CA SER A 232 -14.98 20.11 -11.52
C SER A 232 -14.14 19.32 -10.51
N PHE A 233 -14.53 18.09 -10.18
CA PHE A 233 -13.78 17.16 -9.33
C PHE A 233 -12.60 16.49 -10.04
N ARG A 234 -11.98 17.17 -11.00
CA ARG A 234 -10.98 16.65 -11.94
C ARG A 234 -9.91 15.76 -11.29
N ALA A 235 -9.27 16.23 -10.22
CA ALA A 235 -8.21 15.48 -9.53
C ALA A 235 -8.67 14.12 -8.99
N HIS A 236 -9.94 14.00 -8.56
CA HIS A 236 -10.49 12.76 -8.03
C HIS A 236 -10.95 11.81 -9.14
N TRP A 237 -11.45 12.33 -10.26
CA TRP A 237 -11.68 11.52 -11.46
C TRP A 237 -10.38 10.94 -11.98
N ASP A 238 -9.34 11.77 -12.11
CA ASP A 238 -8.02 11.34 -12.55
C ASP A 238 -7.44 10.28 -11.59
N ASP A 239 -7.63 10.44 -10.28
CA ASP A 239 -7.16 9.46 -9.29
C ASP A 239 -7.91 8.13 -9.36
N LEU A 240 -9.24 8.15 -9.51
CA LEU A 240 -10.04 6.94 -9.70
C LEU A 240 -9.62 6.18 -10.96
N GLU A 241 -9.50 6.88 -12.09
CA GLU A 241 -9.13 6.29 -13.37
C GLU A 241 -7.73 5.68 -13.32
N ASN A 242 -6.75 6.42 -12.77
CA ASN A 242 -5.40 5.91 -12.60
C ASN A 242 -5.33 4.71 -11.65
N ALA A 243 -6.12 4.72 -10.57
CA ALA A 243 -6.18 3.60 -9.63
C ALA A 243 -6.79 2.35 -10.28
N VAL A 244 -7.91 2.48 -11.01
CA VAL A 244 -8.54 1.37 -11.73
C VAL A 244 -7.63 0.81 -12.82
N CYS A 245 -6.98 1.67 -13.62
CA CYS A 245 -6.03 1.23 -14.64
C CYS A 245 -4.83 0.50 -14.04
N ARG A 246 -4.30 0.97 -12.90
CA ARG A 246 -3.24 0.26 -12.16
C ARG A 246 -3.71 -1.09 -11.66
N VAL A 247 -4.89 -1.16 -11.05
CA VAL A 247 -5.49 -2.43 -10.59
C VAL A 247 -5.61 -3.42 -11.76
N ALA A 248 -6.22 -3.00 -12.86
CA ALA A 248 -6.38 -3.85 -14.05
C ALA A 248 -5.03 -4.28 -14.65
N GLY A 249 -4.06 -3.37 -14.75
CA GLY A 249 -2.71 -3.68 -15.21
C GLY A 249 -2.01 -4.72 -14.32
N LEU A 250 -2.10 -4.57 -13.00
CA LEU A 250 -1.50 -5.51 -12.05
C LEU A 250 -2.20 -6.88 -12.05
N GLN A 251 -3.52 -6.92 -12.28
CA GLN A 251 -4.23 -8.18 -12.49
C GLN A 251 -3.67 -8.93 -13.71
N ASN A 252 -3.42 -8.20 -14.81
CA ASN A 252 -2.83 -8.77 -16.01
C ASN A 252 -1.43 -9.34 -15.73
N ASP A 253 -0.57 -8.55 -15.06
CA ASP A 253 0.81 -8.93 -14.74
C ASP A 253 0.88 -10.14 -13.79
N LEU A 254 0.05 -10.17 -12.74
CA LEU A 254 0.06 -11.24 -11.75
C LEU A 254 -0.52 -12.55 -12.30
N ILE A 255 -1.64 -12.48 -13.03
CA ILE A 255 -2.28 -13.66 -13.63
C ILE A 255 -1.44 -14.20 -14.79
N GLY A 256 -0.79 -13.31 -15.54
CA GLY A 256 0.08 -13.68 -16.66
C GLY A 256 1.52 -14.04 -16.31
N LEU A 257 1.92 -13.85 -15.05
CA LEU A 257 3.30 -13.96 -14.60
C LEU A 257 4.02 -15.21 -15.08
N VAL A 258 3.42 -16.40 -14.94
CA VAL A 258 4.11 -17.66 -15.27
C VAL A 258 4.44 -17.73 -16.76
N ARG A 259 3.49 -17.35 -17.62
CA ARG A 259 3.72 -17.26 -19.06
C ARG A 259 4.79 -16.22 -19.37
N ASP A 260 4.73 -15.06 -18.74
CA ASP A 260 5.66 -13.96 -18.98
C ASP A 260 7.09 -14.36 -18.60
N LEU A 261 7.26 -15.13 -17.52
CA LEU A 261 8.54 -15.74 -17.15
C LEU A 261 9.02 -16.77 -18.18
N GLU A 262 8.13 -17.65 -18.68
CA GLU A 262 8.43 -18.64 -19.73
C GLU A 262 8.83 -17.98 -21.06
N ALA A 263 8.16 -16.88 -21.43
CA ALA A 263 8.40 -16.11 -22.64
C ALA A 263 9.56 -15.10 -22.51
N VAL A 264 10.15 -14.96 -21.32
CA VAL A 264 11.22 -14.00 -21.01
C VAL A 264 10.75 -12.54 -21.25
N GLU A 265 9.46 -12.28 -21.03
CA GLU A 265 8.86 -10.95 -21.15
C GLU A 265 9.45 -10.01 -20.10
N GLN A 266 9.81 -8.82 -20.55
CA GLN A 266 10.48 -7.79 -19.76
C GLN A 266 9.50 -6.79 -19.13
N LEU A 267 8.28 -6.71 -19.65
CA LEU A 267 7.24 -5.77 -19.26
C LEU A 267 6.20 -6.41 -18.34
N ASN A 268 6.63 -6.77 -17.14
CA ASN A 268 5.78 -7.27 -16.07
C ASN A 268 6.23 -6.68 -14.73
N ALA A 269 5.32 -6.19 -13.88
CA ALA A 269 5.66 -5.57 -12.60
C ALA A 269 6.59 -6.43 -11.72
N VAL A 270 6.35 -7.73 -11.66
CA VAL A 270 7.14 -8.68 -10.87
C VAL A 270 8.53 -8.84 -11.50
N VAL A 271 8.62 -8.95 -12.83
CA VAL A 271 9.91 -9.04 -13.54
C VAL A 271 10.72 -7.77 -13.37
N VAL A 272 10.09 -6.61 -13.46
CA VAL A 272 10.74 -5.31 -13.23
C VAL A 272 11.29 -5.21 -11.81
N LEU A 273 10.51 -5.61 -10.80
CA LEU A 273 10.99 -5.69 -9.42
C LEU A 273 12.14 -6.68 -9.23
N MET A 274 12.05 -7.85 -9.88
CA MET A 274 13.08 -8.89 -9.82
C MET A 274 14.44 -8.44 -10.34
N ARG A 275 14.51 -7.44 -11.22
CA ARG A 275 15.80 -6.84 -11.66
C ARG A 275 16.62 -6.28 -10.50
N GLY A 276 15.98 -5.90 -9.40
CA GLY A 276 16.66 -5.42 -8.20
C GLY A 276 17.25 -6.54 -7.32
N PHE A 277 16.88 -7.81 -7.54
CA PHE A 277 17.32 -8.95 -6.73
C PHE A 277 18.51 -9.67 -7.37
N GLY A 278 19.57 -9.91 -6.60
CA GLY A 278 20.68 -10.80 -7.00
C GLY A 278 20.24 -12.27 -7.19
N THR A 279 21.15 -13.15 -7.58
CA THR A 279 20.95 -14.52 -8.12
C THR A 279 20.15 -15.54 -7.28
N GLY A 280 19.53 -15.16 -6.15
CA GLY A 280 18.60 -15.99 -5.37
C GLY A 280 17.19 -16.00 -5.97
N LYS A 281 16.95 -16.90 -6.93
CA LYS A 281 15.76 -16.86 -7.81
C LYS A 281 14.41 -17.15 -7.12
N THR A 282 14.33 -17.97 -6.08
CA THR A 282 13.05 -18.44 -5.51
C THR A 282 12.47 -17.51 -4.44
N ASP A 283 13.24 -17.16 -3.41
CA ASP A 283 12.77 -16.28 -2.33
C ASP A 283 12.50 -14.85 -2.82
N GLY A 284 13.31 -14.38 -3.78
CA GLY A 284 13.12 -13.08 -4.43
C GLY A 284 11.80 -13.02 -5.22
N LEU A 285 11.45 -14.10 -5.94
CA LEU A 285 10.23 -14.17 -6.75
C LEU A 285 8.98 -14.12 -5.87
N CYS A 286 8.90 -14.98 -4.84
CA CYS A 286 7.76 -14.97 -3.90
C CYS A 286 7.56 -13.59 -3.26
N ARG A 287 8.67 -12.93 -2.89
CA ARG A 287 8.61 -11.58 -2.30
C ARG A 287 8.14 -10.52 -3.29
N CYS A 288 8.61 -10.56 -4.54
CA CYS A 288 8.15 -9.63 -5.57
C CYS A 288 6.66 -9.83 -5.88
N VAL A 289 6.21 -11.08 -5.97
CA VAL A 289 4.78 -11.40 -6.14
C VAL A 289 3.96 -10.82 -4.98
N ALA A 290 4.41 -11.00 -3.74
CA ALA A 290 3.72 -10.47 -2.56
C ALA A 290 3.64 -8.93 -2.57
N LEU A 291 4.71 -8.25 -2.99
CA LEU A 291 4.75 -6.78 -3.12
C LEU A 291 3.78 -6.27 -4.18
N VAL A 292 3.79 -6.87 -5.38
CA VAL A 292 2.88 -6.48 -6.46
C VAL A 292 1.43 -6.77 -6.10
N ASN A 293 1.17 -7.90 -5.42
CA ASN A 293 -0.14 -8.21 -4.86
C ASN A 293 -0.61 -7.16 -3.84
N ALA A 294 0.27 -6.74 -2.92
CA ALA A 294 -0.04 -5.71 -1.95
C ALA A 294 -0.35 -4.34 -2.61
N GLU A 295 0.42 -3.95 -3.64
CA GLU A 295 0.16 -2.72 -4.39
C GLU A 295 -1.18 -2.78 -5.14
N HIS A 296 -1.55 -3.93 -5.70
CA HIS A 296 -2.88 -4.15 -6.27
C HIS A 296 -3.99 -3.92 -5.24
N ASN A 297 -3.90 -4.54 -4.07
CA ASN A 297 -4.94 -4.44 -3.02
C ASN A 297 -5.02 -3.04 -2.42
N ARG A 298 -3.90 -2.31 -2.35
CA ARG A 298 -3.87 -0.89 -2.02
C ARG A 298 -4.59 -0.05 -3.09
N GLY A 299 -4.38 -0.36 -4.37
CA GLY A 299 -5.10 0.27 -5.49
C GLY A 299 -6.62 0.13 -5.38
N VAL A 300 -7.12 -1.06 -5.03
CA VAL A 300 -8.56 -1.32 -4.82
C VAL A 300 -9.10 -0.50 -3.64
N THR A 301 -8.36 -0.46 -2.54
CA THR A 301 -8.71 0.39 -1.38
C THR A 301 -8.81 1.86 -1.80
N ARG A 302 -7.85 2.35 -2.59
CA ARG A 302 -7.85 3.72 -3.09
C ARG A 302 -9.07 4.01 -3.97
N CYS A 303 -9.45 3.08 -4.86
CA CYS A 303 -10.63 3.24 -5.69
C CYS A 303 -11.90 3.44 -4.83
N LEU A 304 -12.09 2.60 -3.80
CA LEU A 304 -13.25 2.69 -2.89
C LEU A 304 -13.29 4.03 -2.12
N GLU A 305 -12.14 4.49 -1.61
CA GLU A 305 -12.02 5.78 -0.93
C GLU A 305 -12.39 6.96 -1.83
N VAL A 306 -11.89 6.96 -3.07
CA VAL A 306 -12.12 8.04 -4.04
C VAL A 306 -13.59 8.06 -4.46
N VAL A 307 -14.21 6.92 -4.70
CA VAL A 307 -15.65 6.84 -5.00
C VAL A 307 -16.50 7.35 -3.84
N ALA A 308 -16.17 6.96 -2.60
CA ALA A 308 -16.86 7.48 -1.42
C ALA A 308 -16.68 9.00 -1.27
N TRP A 309 -15.53 9.54 -1.66
CA TRP A 309 -15.30 10.98 -1.69
C TRP A 309 -16.14 11.68 -2.77
N LEU A 310 -16.12 11.18 -4.01
CA LEU A 310 -16.88 11.74 -5.14
C LEU A 310 -18.37 11.85 -4.82
N ARG A 311 -18.93 10.81 -4.17
CA ARG A 311 -20.32 10.82 -3.68
C ARG A 311 -20.60 12.00 -2.74
N ARG A 312 -19.76 12.20 -1.72
CA ARG A 312 -19.92 13.30 -0.74
C ARG A 312 -19.72 14.67 -1.39
N ALA A 313 -18.79 14.78 -2.34
CA ALA A 313 -18.53 16.02 -3.06
C ALA A 313 -19.72 16.42 -3.94
N ALA A 314 -20.36 15.45 -4.59
CA ALA A 314 -21.56 15.67 -5.39
C ALA A 314 -22.74 16.19 -4.55
N GLU A 315 -22.91 15.67 -3.34
CA GLU A 315 -23.95 16.13 -2.40
C GLU A 315 -23.80 17.62 -2.01
N GLY A 316 -22.56 18.10 -1.89
CA GLY A 316 -22.24 19.47 -1.47
C GLY A 316 -22.10 20.49 -2.58
N THR A 317 -22.21 20.11 -3.85
CA THR A 317 -21.87 20.97 -5.00
C THR A 317 -23.10 21.33 -5.83
N ALA A 318 -23.41 22.63 -5.92
CA ALA A 318 -24.53 23.11 -6.73
C ALA A 318 -24.36 22.73 -8.22
N GLY A 319 -25.42 22.17 -8.83
CA GLY A 319 -25.40 21.69 -10.21
C GLY A 319 -24.90 20.25 -10.38
N SER A 320 -24.28 19.67 -9.35
CA SER A 320 -23.90 18.25 -9.32
C SER A 320 -25.08 17.37 -8.90
N SER A 321 -25.03 16.08 -9.27
CA SER A 321 -25.99 15.08 -8.81
C SER A 321 -25.27 13.82 -8.36
N ILE A 322 -25.61 13.36 -7.15
CA ILE A 322 -25.12 12.10 -6.59
C ILE A 322 -25.39 10.95 -7.57
N GLU A 323 -26.59 10.87 -8.14
CA GLU A 323 -26.98 9.77 -9.02
C GLU A 323 -26.09 9.67 -10.28
N ARG A 324 -25.75 10.80 -10.91
CA ARG A 324 -24.90 10.82 -12.10
C ARG A 324 -23.45 10.47 -11.77
N VAL A 325 -22.91 11.11 -10.74
CA VAL A 325 -21.53 10.88 -10.26
C VAL A 325 -21.36 9.43 -9.83
N GLU A 326 -22.30 8.90 -9.05
CA GLU A 326 -22.29 7.50 -8.62
C GLU A 326 -22.41 6.53 -9.79
N THR A 327 -23.22 6.83 -10.79
CA THR A 327 -23.37 5.95 -11.97
C THR A 327 -22.07 5.83 -12.75
N VAL A 328 -21.40 6.95 -13.04
CA VAL A 328 -20.11 6.93 -13.75
C VAL A 328 -19.02 6.30 -12.89
N ALA A 329 -18.92 6.70 -11.62
CA ALA A 329 -17.94 6.14 -10.69
C ALA A 329 -18.10 4.62 -10.52
N ARG A 330 -19.34 4.13 -10.47
CA ARG A 330 -19.66 2.70 -10.40
C ARG A 330 -19.22 1.97 -11.66
N CYS A 331 -19.53 2.48 -12.85
CA CYS A 331 -19.10 1.86 -14.10
C CYS A 331 -17.57 1.76 -14.21
N ILE A 332 -16.85 2.78 -13.74
CA ILE A 332 -15.38 2.78 -13.69
C ILE A 332 -14.87 1.76 -12.65
N LEU A 333 -15.40 1.79 -11.43
CA LEU A 333 -14.98 0.91 -10.33
C LEU A 333 -15.24 -0.57 -10.62
N MET A 334 -16.34 -0.88 -11.31
CA MET A 334 -16.75 -2.25 -11.65
C MET A 334 -15.73 -2.96 -12.53
N LEU A 335 -14.92 -2.22 -13.29
CA LEU A 335 -13.82 -2.78 -14.07
C LEU A 335 -12.82 -3.55 -13.21
N CYS A 336 -12.62 -3.22 -11.94
CA CYS A 336 -11.74 -4.00 -11.07
C CYS A 336 -12.20 -5.46 -10.92
N GLU A 337 -13.51 -5.71 -10.83
CA GLU A 337 -14.06 -7.07 -10.78
C GLU A 337 -14.15 -7.70 -12.18
N THR A 338 -14.71 -6.97 -13.14
CA THR A 338 -15.05 -7.52 -14.46
C THR A 338 -13.80 -7.76 -15.31
N HIS A 339 -12.76 -6.94 -15.15
CA HIS A 339 -11.44 -7.17 -15.75
C HIS A 339 -10.80 -8.43 -15.15
N LEU A 340 -10.85 -8.64 -13.84
CA LEU A 340 -10.34 -9.86 -13.20
C LEU A 340 -11.03 -11.12 -13.76
N ARG A 341 -12.36 -11.08 -13.88
CA ARG A 341 -13.16 -12.17 -14.48
C ARG A 341 -12.76 -12.43 -15.93
N TRP A 342 -12.51 -11.36 -16.69
CA TRP A 342 -12.04 -11.49 -18.08
C TRP A 342 -10.64 -12.10 -18.14
N CYS A 343 -9.69 -11.63 -17.32
CA CYS A 343 -8.36 -12.22 -17.21
C CYS A 343 -8.43 -13.71 -16.88
N ALA A 344 -9.27 -14.11 -15.92
CA ALA A 344 -9.38 -15.52 -15.54
C ALA A 344 -10.06 -16.41 -16.60
N SER A 345 -11.07 -15.88 -17.31
CA SER A 345 -11.86 -16.64 -18.29
C SER A 345 -11.28 -16.65 -19.70
N ALA A 346 -10.43 -15.67 -20.05
CA ALA A 346 -9.74 -15.66 -21.32
C ALA A 346 -8.93 -16.96 -21.48
N LYS A 347 -9.04 -17.60 -22.67
CA LYS A 347 -8.33 -18.84 -23.02
C LYS A 347 -6.81 -18.79 -22.73
N ARG A 348 -6.24 -17.60 -22.52
CA ARG A 348 -4.84 -17.32 -22.15
C ARG A 348 -4.45 -17.78 -20.73
N TYR A 349 -5.37 -17.89 -19.76
CA TYR A 349 -4.97 -18.10 -18.34
C TYR A 349 -5.65 -19.25 -17.59
N ARG A 350 -6.72 -19.89 -18.11
CA ARG A 350 -7.47 -21.05 -17.53
C ARG A 350 -7.22 -21.29 -16.02
N LEU A 351 -7.62 -20.33 -15.20
CA LEU A 351 -7.73 -20.51 -13.76
C LEU A 351 -9.20 -20.80 -13.46
N LYS A 352 -9.48 -21.88 -12.73
CA LYS A 352 -10.79 -22.04 -12.10
C LYS A 352 -10.87 -21.01 -10.98
N VAL A 353 -11.37 -19.82 -11.28
CA VAL A 353 -11.81 -18.91 -10.21
C VAL A 353 -12.98 -19.61 -9.53
N GLY A 354 -12.77 -20.08 -8.31
CA GLY A 354 -13.78 -20.68 -7.47
C GLY A 354 -14.81 -19.64 -7.02
N LEU A 355 -15.58 -19.07 -7.94
CA LEU A 355 -16.89 -18.52 -7.64
C LEU A 355 -17.87 -19.68 -7.71
N GLY A 356 -17.75 -20.60 -6.75
CA GLY A 356 -18.65 -21.74 -6.62
C GLY A 356 -20.08 -21.25 -6.42
N GLU A 357 -21.00 -21.91 -7.11
CA GLU A 357 -22.44 -21.74 -7.09
C GLU A 357 -23.01 -21.97 -5.68
N SER A 358 -22.78 -21.02 -4.79
CA SER A 358 -23.53 -20.81 -3.56
C SER A 358 -23.23 -19.40 -3.10
N VAL A 359 -24.12 -18.46 -3.42
CA VAL A 359 -24.29 -17.28 -2.57
C VAL A 359 -24.57 -17.86 -1.19
N PRO A 360 -23.74 -17.63 -0.16
CA PRO A 360 -24.16 -17.91 1.19
C PRO A 360 -25.43 -17.09 1.38
N GLN A 361 -26.59 -17.74 1.49
CA GLN A 361 -27.80 -17.05 1.89
C GLN A 361 -27.46 -16.31 3.17
N CYS A 362 -27.47 -14.98 3.09
CA CYS A 362 -27.31 -14.08 4.21
C CYS A 362 -28.32 -14.56 5.27
N ARG A 363 -27.82 -15.18 6.33
CA ARG A 363 -28.69 -15.62 7.40
C ARG A 363 -29.25 -14.34 8.03
N GLU A 364 -30.51 -14.35 8.45
CA GLU A 364 -31.14 -13.21 9.13
C GLU A 364 -30.34 -12.68 10.35
N SER A 365 -29.34 -13.43 10.83
CA SER A 365 -28.33 -13.02 11.81
C SER A 365 -27.36 -11.94 11.31
N ASP A 366 -27.08 -11.86 10.01
CA ASP A 366 -26.06 -10.96 9.44
C ASP A 366 -26.64 -9.57 9.08
N ILE A 367 -27.97 -9.48 8.92
CA ILE A 367 -28.69 -8.23 8.62
C ILE A 367 -28.83 -7.31 9.85
N ARG A 368 -28.66 -7.83 11.08
CA ARG A 368 -28.79 -7.02 12.30
C ARG A 368 -27.50 -6.34 12.76
N ALA A 369 -26.36 -6.60 12.13
CA ALA A 369 -25.07 -6.03 12.55
C ALA A 369 -24.77 -4.63 11.97
N VAL A 370 -25.52 -4.17 10.96
CA VAL A 370 -25.30 -2.87 10.30
C VAL A 370 -26.30 -1.79 10.76
N SER A 371 -27.22 -2.12 11.66
CA SER A 371 -28.26 -1.17 12.08
C SER A 371 -28.67 -1.36 13.55
N ARG A 372 -27.91 -0.78 14.50
CA ARG A 372 -28.46 -0.01 15.65
C ARG A 372 -27.36 0.56 16.59
N PRO A 373 -27.66 1.70 17.25
CA PRO A 373 -26.71 2.50 18.02
C PRO A 373 -26.40 1.88 19.39
N PHE A 374 -25.22 2.25 19.92
CA PHE A 374 -24.70 1.92 21.26
C PHE A 374 -25.78 1.97 22.35
N HIS A 375 -25.95 0.87 23.12
CA HIS A 375 -26.14 0.89 24.57
C HIS A 375 -25.97 -0.50 25.22
N ALA A 376 -25.69 -0.48 26.52
CA ALA A 376 -24.98 -1.47 27.35
C ALA A 376 -25.81 -2.66 27.87
N GLY A 377 -25.14 -3.79 28.20
CA GLY A 377 -25.56 -4.67 29.30
C GLY A 377 -25.57 -6.21 29.09
N SER A 378 -24.69 -6.87 29.87
CA SER A 378 -24.75 -8.21 30.51
C SER A 378 -24.77 -9.56 29.74
N LEU A 379 -23.63 -10.27 29.89
CA LEU A 379 -23.38 -11.69 30.24
C LEU A 379 -24.55 -12.70 30.32
N SER A 380 -24.40 -13.84 29.63
CA SER A 380 -24.45 -15.21 30.21
C SER A 380 -24.11 -16.31 29.18
N ASP A 381 -23.11 -17.14 29.51
CA ASP A 381 -22.73 -18.47 28.95
C ASP A 381 -23.66 -19.58 29.53
N PRO A 382 -23.48 -20.91 29.31
CA PRO A 382 -22.76 -21.71 28.27
C PRO A 382 -23.57 -22.97 27.79
N ASP A 383 -23.02 -23.80 26.88
CA ASP A 383 -22.64 -25.23 27.11
C ASP A 383 -22.75 -26.24 25.92
N SER A 384 -21.73 -27.11 25.89
CA SER A 384 -21.55 -28.41 25.18
C SER A 384 -21.25 -28.41 23.67
N GLY A 385 -20.27 -29.12 23.11
CA GLY A 385 -19.30 -30.10 23.61
C GLY A 385 -18.79 -30.97 22.44
N ASP A 386 -17.49 -31.30 22.46
CA ASP A 386 -16.76 -32.33 21.69
C ASP A 386 -16.23 -32.09 20.25
N GLN A 387 -15.06 -31.44 20.24
CA GLN A 387 -13.74 -31.90 19.74
C GLN A 387 -13.61 -32.86 18.55
N LEU A 388 -12.86 -32.40 17.53
CA LEU A 388 -11.89 -33.22 16.80
C LEU A 388 -10.60 -32.39 16.56
N VAL A 389 -9.47 -32.97 17.00
CA VAL A 389 -8.14 -32.37 17.06
C VAL A 389 -7.47 -32.39 15.68
N HIS A 390 -7.33 -31.22 15.06
CA HIS A 390 -6.31 -30.93 14.05
C HIS A 390 -5.53 -29.71 14.53
N ALA A 391 -4.20 -29.78 14.50
CA ALA A 391 -3.31 -28.66 14.79
C ALA A 391 -3.50 -27.56 13.73
N GLN A 392 -4.48 -26.69 13.97
CA GLN A 392 -4.64 -25.41 13.30
C GLN A 392 -3.51 -24.51 13.81
N GLY A 393 -2.67 -24.02 12.91
CA GLY A 393 -1.92 -22.81 13.20
C GLY A 393 -2.94 -21.71 13.47
N ASP A 394 -2.94 -21.19 14.70
CA ASP A 394 -3.88 -20.18 15.15
C ASP A 394 -3.91 -19.02 14.15
N VAL A 395 -5.07 -18.81 13.52
CA VAL A 395 -5.40 -17.50 12.95
C VAL A 395 -5.27 -16.53 14.14
N PRO A 396 -4.45 -15.47 14.06
CA PRO A 396 -4.28 -14.54 15.17
C PRO A 396 -5.65 -14.03 15.58
N GLN A 397 -6.08 -14.36 16.79
CA GLN A 397 -7.31 -13.87 17.38
C GLN A 397 -7.31 -12.35 17.20
N GLN A 398 -8.25 -11.78 16.43
CA GLN A 398 -8.36 -10.34 16.26
C GLN A 398 -8.62 -9.73 17.64
N LEU A 399 -7.56 -9.27 18.30
CA LEU A 399 -7.68 -8.63 19.58
C LEU A 399 -8.41 -7.30 19.36
N PRO A 400 -9.41 -6.98 20.20
CA PRO A 400 -10.05 -5.68 20.12
C PRO A 400 -8.98 -4.60 20.24
N VAL A 401 -8.98 -3.65 19.32
CA VAL A 401 -8.11 -2.47 19.38
C VAL A 401 -8.91 -1.26 19.81
N GLN A 402 -8.27 -0.34 20.52
CA GLN A 402 -8.85 0.90 21.01
C GLN A 402 -8.12 2.11 20.43
N SER A 403 -8.74 3.29 20.58
CA SER A 403 -8.11 4.56 20.22
C SER A 403 -8.08 5.48 21.43
N ARG A 404 -6.97 6.19 21.63
CA ARG A 404 -6.80 7.17 22.72
C ARG A 404 -6.26 8.47 22.16
N GLY A 405 -7.11 9.49 22.07
CA GLY A 405 -6.77 10.76 21.43
C GLY A 405 -6.44 10.56 19.95
N HIS A 406 -5.25 10.97 19.52
CA HIS A 406 -4.77 10.83 18.14
C HIS A 406 -4.09 9.47 17.86
N LEU A 407 -4.02 8.57 18.84
CA LEU A 407 -3.42 7.24 18.71
C LEU A 407 -4.53 6.23 18.42
N TYR A 408 -4.45 5.57 17.26
CA TYR A 408 -5.41 4.58 16.78
C TYR A 408 -4.79 3.17 16.76
N GLY A 409 -5.62 2.13 16.87
CA GLY A 409 -5.17 0.74 16.75
C GLY A 409 -4.36 0.23 17.95
N LEU A 410 -4.57 0.80 19.13
CA LEU A 410 -3.88 0.38 20.36
C LEU A 410 -4.43 -0.96 20.84
N PRO A 411 -3.60 -1.86 21.40
CA PRO A 411 -4.09 -3.11 21.98
C PRO A 411 -5.06 -2.86 23.14
N THR A 412 -6.06 -3.74 23.28
CA THR A 412 -6.84 -3.88 24.52
C THR A 412 -6.35 -5.09 25.31
N PHE A 413 -6.70 -5.11 26.60
CA PHE A 413 -6.24 -6.12 27.53
C PHE A 413 -7.47 -6.72 28.23
N PRO A 414 -7.53 -8.05 28.40
CA PRO A 414 -8.60 -8.70 29.15
C PRO A 414 -8.68 -8.16 30.58
N ASN A 415 -9.91 -8.05 31.10
CA ASN A 415 -10.13 -7.64 32.49
C ASN A 415 -10.12 -8.86 33.44
N THR A 416 -9.10 -9.71 33.33
CA THR A 416 -8.95 -10.93 34.14
C THR A 416 -7.93 -10.73 35.27
N PRO A 417 -7.94 -11.57 36.32
CA PRO A 417 -7.02 -11.45 37.46
C PRO A 417 -5.53 -11.42 37.06
N ASP A 418 -5.14 -12.12 35.99
CA ASP A 418 -3.77 -12.16 35.49
C ASP A 418 -3.23 -10.81 34.97
N TYR A 419 -4.13 -9.87 34.67
CA TYR A 419 -3.80 -8.54 34.13
C TYR A 419 -4.07 -7.44 35.17
N ARG A 420 -4.08 -7.78 36.47
CA ARG A 420 -4.30 -6.81 37.56
C ARG A 420 -3.18 -6.87 38.59
N ASN A 421 -2.94 -5.73 39.26
CA ASN A 421 -1.98 -5.60 40.36
C ASN A 421 -0.55 -6.03 40.04
N LEU A 422 -0.12 -5.88 38.80
CA LEU A 422 1.20 -6.26 38.31
C LEU A 422 2.28 -5.26 38.76
N THR A 423 3.51 -5.76 38.92
CA THR A 423 4.70 -4.93 39.15
C THR A 423 5.56 -4.88 37.89
N ALA A 424 5.97 -3.68 37.49
CA ALA A 424 6.90 -3.46 36.37
C ALA A 424 8.27 -3.00 36.87
N LEU A 425 9.34 -3.52 36.26
CA LEU A 425 10.69 -2.97 36.38
C LEU A 425 11.12 -2.43 35.01
N VAL A 426 11.42 -1.14 34.91
CA VAL A 426 11.73 -0.44 33.66
C VAL A 426 13.16 0.10 33.71
N THR A 427 14.06 -0.47 32.90
CA THR A 427 15.42 0.07 32.75
C THR A 427 15.44 1.25 31.77
N GLY A 428 16.37 2.19 31.95
CA GLY A 428 16.47 3.35 31.06
C GLY A 428 15.24 4.26 31.10
N ALA A 429 14.56 4.33 32.27
CA ALA A 429 13.28 5.02 32.43
C ALA A 429 13.30 6.51 32.04
N THR A 430 14.45 7.17 32.09
CA THR A 430 14.63 8.57 31.67
C THR A 430 14.91 8.75 30.17
N GLY A 431 15.13 7.65 29.45
CA GLY A 431 15.38 7.63 28.01
C GLY A 431 14.11 7.81 27.16
N LEU A 432 14.30 7.92 25.85
CA LEU A 432 13.22 8.25 24.89
C LEU A 432 12.05 7.26 24.97
N SER A 433 12.32 5.95 24.91
CA SER A 433 11.29 4.91 25.08
C SER A 433 10.86 4.74 26.53
N GLY A 434 11.84 4.75 27.45
CA GLY A 434 11.60 4.47 28.88
C GLY A 434 10.61 5.44 29.51
N TYR A 435 10.73 6.73 29.22
CA TYR A 435 9.83 7.73 29.78
C TYR A 435 8.38 7.51 29.34
N HIS A 436 8.17 7.25 28.04
CA HIS A 436 6.84 6.98 27.51
C HIS A 436 6.28 5.64 28.00
N MET A 437 7.12 4.63 28.19
CA MET A 437 6.71 3.37 28.82
C MET A 437 6.18 3.62 30.23
N VAL A 438 6.95 4.31 31.08
CA VAL A 438 6.51 4.65 32.45
C VAL A 438 5.18 5.39 32.43
N LYS A 439 4.99 6.31 31.49
CA LYS A 439 3.72 7.04 31.33
C LYS A 439 2.53 6.14 30.97
N VAL A 440 2.71 5.17 30.06
CA VAL A 440 1.66 4.21 29.69
C VAL A 440 1.30 3.28 30.85
N LEU A 441 2.31 2.74 31.54
CA LEU A 441 2.11 1.88 32.70
C LEU A 441 1.43 2.63 33.85
N ALA A 442 1.88 3.87 34.14
CA ALA A 442 1.31 4.71 35.18
C ALA A 442 -0.16 5.07 34.89
N ALA A 443 -0.53 5.27 33.62
CA ALA A 443 -1.89 5.58 33.21
C ALA A 443 -2.89 4.41 33.37
N SER A 444 -2.44 3.22 33.79
CA SER A 444 -3.27 2.03 33.96
C SER A 444 -3.19 1.48 35.41
N PRO A 445 -3.70 2.21 36.43
CA PRO A 445 -3.55 1.86 37.85
C PRO A 445 -4.15 0.52 38.25
N GLN A 446 -5.22 0.08 37.59
CA GLN A 446 -5.86 -1.21 37.86
C GLN A 446 -4.98 -2.39 37.43
N ARG A 447 -4.11 -2.16 36.44
CA ARG A 447 -3.20 -3.15 35.89
C ARG A 447 -1.87 -3.16 36.61
N TRP A 448 -1.27 -1.98 36.83
CA TRP A 448 0.05 -1.85 37.42
C TRP A 448 -0.03 -1.28 38.84
N SER A 449 0.20 -2.12 39.85
CA SER A 449 0.20 -1.68 41.26
C SER A 449 1.47 -0.92 41.63
N LYS A 450 2.61 -1.27 41.03
CA LYS A 450 3.93 -0.69 41.34
C LYS A 450 4.83 -0.66 40.10
N ILE A 451 5.57 0.44 39.90
CA ILE A 451 6.50 0.63 38.77
C ILE A 451 7.85 1.08 39.33
N TYR A 452 8.89 0.26 39.14
CA TYR A 452 10.27 0.59 39.50
C TYR A 452 11.02 1.07 38.27
N CYS A 453 11.59 2.26 38.34
CA CYS A 453 12.33 2.92 37.28
C CYS A 453 13.82 2.87 37.58
N LEU A 454 14.61 2.22 36.72
CA LEU A 454 16.06 2.13 36.88
C LEU A 454 16.76 3.07 35.89
N SER A 455 17.57 4.00 36.39
CA SER A 455 18.54 4.74 35.57
C SER A 455 19.74 5.19 36.38
N SER A 456 20.87 5.39 35.70
CA SER A 456 22.13 5.82 36.35
C SER A 456 22.08 7.24 36.91
N ARG A 457 21.09 8.04 36.48
CA ARG A 457 20.86 9.40 36.97
C ARG A 457 19.45 9.53 37.53
N PRO A 458 19.23 10.35 38.56
CA PRO A 458 17.89 10.69 39.00
C PRO A 458 17.13 11.39 37.86
N PRO A 459 15.82 11.14 37.73
CA PRO A 459 14.99 11.78 36.72
C PRO A 459 14.88 13.29 36.99
N PRO A 460 14.72 14.12 35.95
CA PRO A 460 14.52 15.55 36.12
C PRO A 460 13.16 15.84 36.82
N PRO A 461 12.98 16.99 37.50
CA PRO A 461 11.79 17.24 38.32
C PRO A 461 10.45 17.11 37.59
N ASN A 462 10.41 17.47 36.30
CA ASN A 462 9.23 17.36 35.44
C ASN A 462 8.84 15.91 35.12
N PHE A 463 9.75 14.95 35.27
CA PHE A 463 9.50 13.54 34.97
C PHE A 463 8.27 13.02 35.70
N PHE A 464 8.17 13.27 37.01
CA PHE A 464 7.06 12.80 37.84
C PHE A 464 5.81 13.66 37.67
N ALA A 465 5.97 14.96 37.46
CA ALA A 465 4.84 15.88 37.25
C ALA A 465 3.99 15.49 36.03
N ASP A 466 4.62 14.95 34.99
CA ASP A 466 3.96 14.58 33.75
C ASP A 466 3.21 13.22 33.80
N LEU A 467 3.25 12.50 34.94
CA LEU A 467 2.67 11.14 35.11
C LEU A 467 1.23 11.14 35.65
N GLY A 468 0.68 12.28 36.09
CA GLY A 468 -0.72 12.41 36.56
C GLY A 468 -0.90 12.16 38.06
N GLU A 469 -2.14 11.88 38.52
CA GLU A 469 -2.51 11.88 39.95
C GLU A 469 -2.02 10.67 40.77
N ASP A 470 -1.41 9.66 40.15
CA ASP A 470 -0.99 8.40 40.80
C ASP A 470 0.54 8.19 40.87
N VAL A 471 1.32 9.27 40.99
CA VAL A 471 2.80 9.22 41.04
C VAL A 471 3.33 8.32 42.16
N GLY A 472 2.60 8.17 43.28
CA GLY A 472 3.05 7.37 44.44
C GLY A 472 3.34 5.89 44.15
N ARG A 473 2.86 5.36 43.01
CA ARG A 473 3.15 3.99 42.56
C ARG A 473 4.46 3.87 41.77
N VAL A 474 5.04 4.99 41.33
CA VAL A 474 6.27 5.04 40.53
C VAL A 474 7.43 5.37 41.45
N GLU A 475 8.39 4.46 41.52
CA GLU A 475 9.58 4.58 42.35
C GLU A 475 10.82 4.57 41.47
N HIS A 476 11.75 5.51 41.71
CA HIS A 476 13.00 5.56 40.99
C HIS A 476 14.14 5.02 41.84
N LEU A 477 14.92 4.10 41.27
CA LEU A 477 16.14 3.58 41.85
C LEU A 477 17.33 4.00 40.98
N VAL A 478 18.31 4.67 41.60
CA VAL A 478 19.53 5.09 40.92
C VAL A 478 20.46 3.88 40.77
N VAL A 479 20.42 3.25 39.60
CA VAL A 479 21.20 2.05 39.28
C VAL A 479 22.01 2.30 38.02
N ASP A 480 23.33 2.25 38.16
CA ASP A 480 24.25 2.24 37.02
C ASP A 480 24.54 0.79 36.62
N LEU A 481 24.03 0.40 35.46
CA LEU A 481 24.16 -0.96 34.93
C LEU A 481 25.59 -1.28 34.44
N LEU A 482 26.51 -0.29 34.39
CA LEU A 482 27.93 -0.54 34.15
C LEU A 482 28.68 -1.01 35.39
N ASN A 483 28.09 -0.88 36.59
CA ASN A 483 28.69 -1.37 37.82
C ASN A 483 28.79 -2.89 37.84
N ASN A 484 29.55 -3.43 38.80
CA ASN A 484 29.69 -4.87 38.96
C ASN A 484 28.33 -5.53 39.30
N PRO A 485 28.07 -6.76 38.81
CA PRO A 485 26.81 -7.47 39.03
C PRO A 485 26.35 -7.51 40.49
N SER A 486 27.26 -7.72 41.45
CA SER A 486 26.90 -7.79 42.87
C SER A 486 26.46 -6.44 43.46
N GLN A 487 26.99 -5.32 42.96
CA GLN A 487 26.56 -3.97 43.36
C GLN A 487 25.16 -3.67 42.83
N ILE A 488 24.91 -3.99 41.56
CA ILE A 488 23.59 -3.89 40.95
C ILE A 488 22.61 -4.78 41.72
N ALA A 489 22.96 -6.03 42.01
CA ALA A 489 22.12 -6.96 42.76
C ALA A 489 21.76 -6.43 44.16
N GLN A 490 22.69 -5.76 44.85
CA GLN A 490 22.43 -5.14 46.14
C GLN A 490 21.38 -4.04 46.05
N GLN A 491 21.45 -3.18 45.03
CA GLN A 491 20.46 -2.12 44.80
C GLN A 491 19.08 -2.69 44.40
N LEU A 492 19.06 -3.81 43.67
CA LEU A 492 17.83 -4.49 43.27
C LEU A 492 17.14 -5.25 44.43
N LYS A 493 17.79 -5.46 45.58
CA LYS A 493 17.15 -6.08 46.76
C LYS A 493 16.02 -5.26 47.36
N GLU A 494 15.96 -3.96 47.05
CA GLU A 494 14.88 -3.07 47.49
C GLU A 494 13.54 -3.40 46.83
N ILE A 495 13.55 -4.20 45.75
CA ILE A 495 12.36 -4.59 45.00
C ILE A 495 11.71 -5.81 45.65
N GLN A 496 10.51 -5.63 46.21
CA GLN A 496 9.85 -6.64 47.05
C GLN A 496 9.04 -7.72 46.29
N HIS A 497 8.80 -7.56 44.98
CA HIS A 497 7.92 -8.46 44.21
C HIS A 497 8.51 -8.85 42.84
N GLY A 498 8.33 -10.11 42.45
CA GLY A 498 8.58 -10.60 41.08
C GLY A 498 7.29 -10.60 40.27
N SER A 499 7.26 -9.90 39.13
CA SER A 499 6.14 -10.02 38.19
C SER A 499 6.58 -9.86 36.74
N HIS A 500 6.82 -8.66 36.20
CA HIS A 500 7.19 -8.48 34.79
C HIS A 500 8.37 -7.50 34.68
N LEU A 501 9.42 -7.88 33.94
CA LEU A 501 10.61 -7.06 33.74
C LEU A 501 10.66 -6.54 32.30
N LEU A 502 10.67 -5.23 32.16
CA LEU A 502 10.83 -4.53 30.89
C LEU A 502 12.26 -3.97 30.81
N LEU A 503 13.08 -4.61 29.99
CA LEU A 503 14.47 -4.25 29.78
C LEU A 503 14.59 -3.34 28.55
N LEU A 504 14.40 -2.04 28.75
CA LEU A 504 14.54 -1.06 27.67
C LEU A 504 16.00 -0.62 27.56
N ILE A 505 16.85 -1.49 27.02
CA ILE A 505 18.23 -1.11 26.69
C ILE A 505 18.24 -0.42 25.33
N GLN A 506 18.12 0.90 25.34
CA GLN A 506 18.34 1.69 24.13
C GLN A 506 19.84 1.98 23.98
N ALA A 507 20.53 1.11 23.26
CA ALA A 507 21.95 1.21 23.00
C ALA A 507 22.33 2.29 21.98
N ALA A 508 22.36 3.55 22.40
CA ALA A 508 22.89 4.66 21.61
C ALA A 508 24.44 4.62 21.55
N ALA A 509 25.00 3.75 20.72
CA ALA A 509 26.35 3.88 20.14
C ALA A 509 27.48 4.40 21.07
N ALA A 510 27.98 3.58 21.99
CA ALA A 510 29.30 3.72 22.62
C ALA A 510 29.77 2.33 23.13
N GLN A 511 31.08 2.12 23.28
CA GLN A 511 31.64 0.89 23.85
C GLN A 511 31.01 0.60 25.23
N GLY A 512 30.57 -0.64 25.49
CA GLY A 512 30.06 -1.06 26.82
C GLY A 512 28.64 -1.64 26.87
N TRP A 513 27.89 -1.70 25.75
CA TRP A 513 26.52 -2.25 25.73
C TRP A 513 26.40 -3.72 26.12
N PHE A 514 27.36 -4.54 25.69
CA PHE A 514 27.40 -5.96 26.05
C PHE A 514 27.63 -6.11 27.55
N THR A 515 28.48 -5.24 28.13
CA THR A 515 28.73 -5.17 29.57
C THR A 515 27.48 -4.76 30.34
N LEU A 516 26.77 -3.71 29.91
CA LEU A 516 25.49 -3.28 30.50
C LEU A 516 24.48 -4.44 30.58
N PHE A 517 24.29 -5.15 29.46
CA PHE A 517 23.33 -6.25 29.36
C PHE A 517 23.72 -7.43 30.26
N ASN A 518 24.96 -7.90 30.15
CA ASN A 518 25.41 -9.05 30.92
C ASN A 518 25.50 -8.75 32.41
N ASN A 519 26.00 -7.57 32.79
CA ASN A 519 26.09 -7.20 34.20
C ASN A 519 24.71 -7.20 34.86
N PHE A 520 23.68 -6.72 34.14
CA PHE A 520 22.32 -6.73 34.64
C PHE A 520 21.75 -8.16 34.75
N LEU A 521 21.94 -9.01 33.74
CA LEU A 521 21.50 -10.41 33.80
C LEU A 521 22.21 -11.19 34.93
N ASP A 522 23.51 -10.98 35.11
CA ASP A 522 24.29 -11.59 36.19
C ASP A 522 23.90 -11.04 37.56
N ALA A 523 23.51 -9.77 37.65
CA ALA A 523 22.97 -9.19 38.86
C ALA A 523 21.62 -9.82 39.22
N LEU A 524 20.71 -9.97 38.25
CA LEU A 524 19.41 -10.60 38.48
C LEU A 524 19.55 -12.04 38.99
N ARG A 525 20.51 -12.81 38.47
CA ARG A 525 20.82 -14.18 38.96
C ARG A 525 21.24 -14.20 40.44
N GLN A 526 21.73 -13.10 40.98
CA GLN A 526 22.13 -12.94 42.38
C GLN A 526 21.00 -12.40 43.28
N THR A 527 19.85 -12.04 42.71
CA THR A 527 18.67 -11.58 43.44
C THR A 527 17.61 -12.67 43.55
N SER A 528 16.62 -12.48 44.42
CA SER A 528 15.42 -13.32 44.48
C SER A 528 14.38 -12.95 43.40
N LEU A 529 14.65 -11.94 42.57
CA LEU A 529 13.72 -11.50 41.52
C LEU A 529 13.62 -12.56 40.43
N LYS A 530 12.40 -13.05 40.20
CA LYS A 530 12.07 -13.99 39.12
C LYS A 530 11.01 -13.37 38.21
N PRO A 531 11.39 -12.56 37.22
CA PRO A 531 10.43 -11.97 36.29
C PRO A 531 9.74 -13.05 35.48
N ARG A 532 8.41 -12.96 35.32
CA ARG A 532 7.59 -13.81 34.46
C ARG A 532 7.87 -13.57 32.98
N ARG A 533 8.21 -12.33 32.63
CA ARG A 533 8.52 -11.88 31.26
C ARG A 533 9.73 -10.96 31.24
N PHE A 534 10.48 -11.07 30.16
CA PHE A 534 11.55 -10.17 29.77
C PHE A 534 11.24 -9.65 28.38
N MET A 535 11.29 -8.33 28.21
CA MET A 535 11.13 -7.70 26.90
C MET A 535 12.32 -6.81 26.64
N LEU A 536 12.96 -6.98 25.48
CA LEU A 536 14.06 -6.16 25.01
C LEU A 536 13.63 -5.33 23.80
N GLN A 537 13.89 -4.03 23.83
CA GLN A 537 13.66 -3.15 22.68
C GLN A 537 14.95 -3.02 21.84
N THR A 538 14.92 -3.50 20.60
CA THR A 538 15.97 -3.26 19.58
C THR A 538 15.46 -2.27 18.52
N GLY A 539 16.02 -2.24 17.31
CA GLY A 539 15.56 -1.33 16.27
C GLY A 539 15.99 -1.74 14.87
N THR A 540 15.76 -0.85 13.91
CA THR A 540 16.01 -1.10 12.48
C THR A 540 17.43 -1.48 12.12
N LYS A 541 18.45 -1.23 12.95
CA LYS A 541 19.80 -1.75 12.66
C LYS A 541 19.84 -3.28 12.53
N HIS A 542 18.85 -3.99 13.07
CA HIS A 542 18.69 -5.44 12.86
C HIS A 542 18.65 -5.81 11.38
N TYR A 543 18.04 -4.96 10.55
CA TYR A 543 17.86 -5.18 9.12
C TYR A 543 18.98 -4.59 8.25
N GLY A 544 20.05 -4.08 8.87
CA GLY A 544 21.20 -3.51 8.18
C GLY A 544 20.95 -2.17 7.48
N PHE A 545 19.87 -1.44 7.79
CA PHE A 545 19.56 -0.14 7.16
C PHE A 545 20.70 0.88 7.22
N TYR A 546 21.56 0.80 8.23
CA TYR A 546 22.72 1.69 8.38
C TYR A 546 23.90 1.31 7.46
N LEU A 547 23.89 0.11 6.89
CA LEU A 547 24.93 -0.40 6.00
C LEU A 547 24.59 -0.17 4.52
N GLY A 548 23.31 -0.07 4.16
CA GLY A 548 22.86 0.14 2.78
C GLY A 548 21.35 -0.05 2.59
N PRO A 549 20.85 -0.08 1.34
CA PRO A 549 19.46 -0.35 1.04
C PRO A 549 19.13 -1.79 1.45
N THR A 550 17.98 -1.98 2.06
CA THR A 550 17.44 -3.29 2.42
C THR A 550 16.01 -3.37 1.90
N VAL A 551 15.48 -4.58 1.74
CA VAL A 551 14.17 -4.78 1.13
C VAL A 551 13.08 -4.32 2.09
N LEU A 552 12.14 -3.52 1.58
CA LEU A 552 10.99 -3.00 2.32
C LEU A 552 9.68 -3.62 1.77
N PRO A 553 8.71 -3.97 2.64
CA PRO A 553 8.80 -3.95 4.09
C PRO A 553 9.79 -5.04 4.57
N ALA A 554 10.42 -4.79 5.72
CA ALA A 554 11.25 -5.78 6.40
C ALA A 554 10.34 -6.71 7.21
N TYR A 555 10.62 -8.01 7.19
CA TYR A 555 9.83 -9.02 7.91
C TYR A 555 10.65 -9.61 9.06
N GLU A 556 10.00 -10.10 10.10
CA GLU A 556 10.63 -10.71 11.27
C GLU A 556 11.34 -12.03 10.92
N CYS A 557 10.82 -12.73 9.91
CA CYS A 557 11.42 -13.92 9.32
C CYS A 557 12.62 -13.63 8.40
N ASP A 558 12.94 -12.35 8.14
CA ASP A 558 14.07 -12.03 7.29
C ASP A 558 15.40 -12.50 7.93
N PRO A 559 16.33 -13.10 7.17
CA PRO A 559 17.57 -13.62 7.73
C PRO A 559 18.49 -12.51 8.28
N ARG A 560 19.31 -12.87 9.27
CA ARG A 560 20.35 -12.01 9.88
C ARG A 560 21.37 -11.54 8.85
N VAL A 561 21.64 -10.24 8.81
CA VAL A 561 22.67 -9.58 7.99
C VAL A 561 24.08 -9.83 8.57
N GLN A 562 24.94 -10.49 7.81
CA GLN A 562 26.30 -10.89 8.25
C GLN A 562 27.42 -9.90 7.85
N LEU A 563 27.07 -8.78 7.22
CA LEU A 563 28.05 -7.81 6.71
C LEU A 563 28.76 -6.99 7.79
N ASP A 564 28.23 -6.98 9.00
CA ASP A 564 28.79 -6.31 10.17
C ASP A 564 28.34 -7.06 11.42
N ARG A 565 29.06 -6.89 12.54
CA ARG A 565 28.66 -7.48 13.83
C ARG A 565 27.52 -6.64 14.44
N ILE A 566 26.29 -6.93 14.03
CA ILE A 566 25.09 -6.30 14.58
C ILE A 566 24.83 -6.87 15.98
N PHE A 567 25.05 -6.02 16.98
CA PHE A 567 24.94 -6.39 18.39
C PHE A 567 23.54 -6.85 18.85
N TYR A 568 22.49 -6.60 18.05
CA TYR A 568 21.14 -7.07 18.37
C TYR A 568 20.99 -8.59 18.29
N TYR A 569 21.77 -9.29 17.46
CA TYR A 569 21.59 -10.74 17.27
C TYR A 569 21.93 -11.54 18.52
N GLU A 570 23.01 -11.17 19.20
CA GLU A 570 23.42 -11.83 20.46
C GLU A 570 22.42 -11.55 21.60
N GLN A 571 21.71 -10.43 21.54
CA GLN A 571 20.68 -10.07 22.51
C GLN A 571 19.34 -10.77 22.21
N GLU A 572 19.00 -10.91 20.93
CA GLU A 572 17.84 -11.67 20.45
C GLU A 572 17.95 -13.15 20.81
N ASP A 573 19.16 -13.74 20.72
CA ASP A 573 19.40 -15.13 21.12
C ASP A 573 19.07 -15.38 22.62
N ALA A 574 19.04 -14.32 23.43
CA ALA A 574 18.80 -14.43 24.86
C ALA A 574 17.35 -14.14 25.29
N LEU A 575 16.60 -13.30 24.57
CA LEU A 575 15.33 -12.71 25.04
C LEU A 575 14.33 -12.43 23.91
N THR A 576 13.05 -12.25 24.26
CA THR A 576 12.00 -11.74 23.35
C THR A 576 12.26 -10.27 22.97
N VAL A 577 12.06 -9.91 21.69
CA VAL A 577 12.50 -8.61 21.14
C VAL A 577 11.41 -7.86 20.39
N ALA A 578 11.24 -6.56 20.67
CA ALA A 578 10.50 -5.64 19.80
C ALA A 578 11.47 -4.84 18.90
N ARG A 579 11.06 -4.59 17.65
CA ARG A 579 11.87 -3.90 16.63
C ARG A 579 11.16 -2.66 16.08
N PRO A 580 10.97 -1.59 16.88
CA PRO A 580 10.43 -0.34 16.35
C PRO A 580 11.31 0.21 15.20
N SER A 581 10.66 0.69 14.15
CA SER A 581 11.35 1.17 12.95
C SER A 581 12.12 2.48 13.21
N TYR A 582 11.37 3.48 13.69
CA TYR A 582 11.88 4.76 14.18
C TYR A 582 11.13 5.10 15.47
N ILE A 583 11.86 5.51 16.50
CA ILE A 583 11.27 5.93 17.78
C ILE A 583 11.43 7.43 17.89
N ILE A 584 10.32 8.15 17.96
CA ILE A 584 10.34 9.58 18.21
C ILE A 584 9.26 9.96 19.22
N GLY A 585 9.62 10.88 20.12
CA GLY A 585 8.76 11.40 21.17
C GLY A 585 9.29 12.72 21.72
N ALA A 586 8.41 13.52 22.31
CA ALA A 586 8.73 14.82 22.90
C ALA A 586 9.29 14.68 24.33
N VAL A 587 10.48 14.09 24.48
CA VAL A 587 11.21 14.09 25.76
C VAL A 587 12.06 15.35 25.84
N ARG A 588 11.82 16.18 26.86
CA ARG A 588 12.41 17.53 27.00
C ARG A 588 13.95 17.51 27.04
N ASP A 589 14.53 16.51 27.70
CA ASP A 589 15.99 16.42 27.93
C ASP A 589 16.66 15.29 27.14
N GLY A 590 15.97 14.73 26.14
CA GLY A 590 16.47 13.62 25.33
C GLY A 590 17.46 14.09 24.26
N ALA A 591 18.70 13.58 24.30
CA ALA A 591 19.77 13.92 23.34
C ALA A 591 19.45 13.62 21.86
N LEU A 592 18.35 12.91 21.57
CA LEU A 592 17.90 12.53 20.23
C LEU A 592 16.72 13.37 19.71
N ASN A 593 16.42 14.53 20.29
CA ASN A 593 15.22 15.27 19.92
C ASN A 593 15.44 16.77 19.80
N HIS A 594 14.98 17.35 18.68
CA HIS A 594 14.32 18.67 18.54
C HIS A 594 13.93 18.99 17.07
N LEU A 595 14.38 18.21 16.07
CA LEU A 595 13.90 18.35 14.67
C LEU A 595 12.99 17.20 14.19
N LEU A 596 12.95 16.09 14.94
CA LEU A 596 12.29 14.84 14.56
C LEU A 596 10.80 14.79 14.91
N GLY A 597 10.35 15.55 15.92
CA GLY A 597 8.95 15.53 16.40
C GLY A 597 7.91 15.86 15.32
N PHE A 598 8.27 16.67 14.32
CA PHE A 598 7.38 17.00 13.22
C PHE A 598 7.27 15.91 12.15
N GLY A 599 8.35 15.18 11.87
CA GLY A 599 8.32 14.07 10.92
C GLY A 599 7.54 12.84 11.40
N VAL A 600 7.06 12.86 12.64
CA VAL A 600 6.73 11.66 13.43
C VAL A 600 5.28 11.52 13.79
N TYR A 601 4.55 12.63 13.79
CA TYR A 601 3.10 12.60 13.79
C TYR A 601 2.55 11.66 12.69
N ALA A 602 3.35 11.35 11.67
CA ALA A 602 2.96 10.53 10.53
C ALA A 602 3.53 9.10 10.45
N ALA A 603 4.35 8.53 11.36
CA ALA A 603 5.00 7.21 11.07
C ALA A 603 5.17 6.19 12.23
N SER A 604 5.51 6.62 13.45
CA SER A 604 5.66 5.74 14.63
C SER A 604 6.00 6.60 15.85
N THR A 605 5.15 6.62 16.89
CA THR A 605 5.36 7.47 18.08
C THR A 605 5.84 6.63 19.27
N GLY A 606 6.64 7.22 20.17
CA GLY A 606 7.06 6.53 21.40
C GLY A 606 5.88 6.05 22.27
N THR A 607 4.74 6.74 22.21
CA THR A 607 3.52 6.30 22.90
C THR A 607 2.86 5.10 22.22
N LEU A 608 2.81 5.06 20.88
CA LEU A 608 2.34 3.89 20.13
C LEU A 608 3.20 2.66 20.46
N THR A 609 4.52 2.81 20.40
CA THR A 609 5.47 1.73 20.75
C THR A 609 5.22 1.24 22.17
N ALA A 610 5.09 2.14 23.16
CA ALA A 610 4.86 1.74 24.55
C ALA A 610 3.57 0.92 24.75
N TYR A 611 2.48 1.24 24.07
CA TYR A 611 1.25 0.42 24.15
C TYR A 611 1.43 -0.98 23.53
N PHE A 612 2.11 -1.08 22.39
CA PHE A 612 2.39 -2.38 21.76
C PHE A 612 3.37 -3.21 22.61
N GLU A 613 4.39 -2.61 23.18
CA GLU A 613 5.33 -3.28 24.08
C GLU A 613 4.65 -3.77 25.36
N GLU A 614 3.72 -3.00 25.93
CA GLU A 614 2.88 -3.44 27.04
C GLU A 614 2.06 -4.70 26.66
N TRP A 615 1.52 -4.74 25.45
CA TRP A 615 0.82 -5.91 24.91
C TRP A 615 1.74 -7.12 24.73
N LEU A 616 2.92 -6.92 24.14
CA LEU A 616 3.93 -7.97 23.98
C LEU A 616 4.38 -8.57 25.31
N VAL A 617 4.37 -7.80 26.40
CA VAL A 617 4.72 -8.32 27.73
C VAL A 617 3.59 -9.15 28.33
N LEU A 618 2.33 -8.85 28.01
CA LEU A 618 1.18 -9.42 28.71
C LEU A 618 0.50 -10.57 27.95
N ALA A 619 0.42 -10.52 26.62
CA ALA A 619 -0.30 -11.52 25.82
C ALA A 619 0.51 -12.82 25.65
N GLU A 620 0.10 -13.93 26.25
CA GLU A 620 0.90 -15.19 26.30
C GLU A 620 1.37 -15.71 24.93
N SER A 621 0.57 -15.49 23.88
CA SER A 621 0.88 -15.85 22.48
C SER A 621 2.09 -15.14 21.87
N THR A 622 2.65 -14.13 22.54
CA THR A 622 3.77 -13.32 22.03
C THR A 622 5.12 -13.75 22.61
N ALA A 623 5.16 -14.75 23.48
CA ALA A 623 6.38 -15.19 24.14
C ALA A 623 7.38 -15.81 23.14
N ASN A 624 8.64 -15.41 23.21
CA ASN A 624 9.74 -15.86 22.33
C ASN A 624 9.60 -15.52 20.84
N GLU A 625 8.71 -14.59 20.49
CA GLU A 625 8.50 -14.12 19.12
C GLU A 625 9.14 -12.73 18.89
N ALA A 626 9.37 -12.38 17.63
CA ALA A 626 9.83 -11.04 17.23
C ALA A 626 8.69 -10.29 16.53
N PHE A 627 8.59 -8.97 16.78
CA PHE A 627 7.53 -8.13 16.20
C PHE A 627 8.04 -6.78 15.68
N ASN A 628 7.59 -6.40 14.49
CA ASN A 628 7.67 -5.09 13.88
C ASN A 628 6.50 -4.21 14.35
N ILE A 629 6.78 -2.95 14.71
CA ILE A 629 5.75 -1.99 15.17
C ILE A 629 5.76 -0.76 14.26
N HIS A 630 4.65 -0.50 13.56
CA HIS A 630 4.44 0.69 12.72
C HIS A 630 2.95 1.12 12.68
N ASN A 631 2.64 2.37 12.37
CA ASN A 631 1.25 2.85 12.25
C ASN A 631 0.66 2.81 10.81
N GLY A 632 1.39 2.26 9.84
CA GLY A 632 0.89 2.00 8.48
C GLY A 632 0.95 3.17 7.49
N LEU A 633 1.54 4.32 7.84
CA LEU A 633 1.62 5.48 6.95
C LEU A 633 2.99 5.60 6.25
N SER A 634 2.99 5.84 4.94
CA SER A 634 4.21 6.15 4.16
C SER A 634 4.66 7.59 4.38
N PHE A 635 5.87 7.78 4.91
CA PHE A 635 6.46 9.09 5.18
C PHE A 635 7.15 9.69 3.95
N THR A 636 6.91 10.98 3.62
CA THR A 636 7.69 11.72 2.62
C THR A 636 8.05 13.13 3.10
N TRP A 637 9.31 13.54 2.93
CA TRP A 637 9.81 14.87 3.30
C TRP A 637 9.11 16.00 2.55
N GLY A 638 8.79 15.78 1.26
CA GLY A 638 8.13 16.77 0.41
C GLY A 638 6.70 17.11 0.84
N ARG A 639 6.00 16.20 1.53
CA ARG A 639 4.66 16.46 2.09
C ARG A 639 4.75 17.14 3.46
N LEU A 640 5.73 16.75 4.27
CA LEU A 640 5.89 17.25 5.64
C LEU A 640 6.28 18.73 5.67
N TRP A 641 7.32 19.12 4.94
CA TRP A 641 7.91 20.46 5.06
C TRP A 641 6.93 21.60 4.75
N PRO A 642 6.08 21.51 3.70
CA PRO A 642 5.07 22.53 3.44
C PRO A 642 4.04 22.67 4.56
N MET A 643 3.60 21.55 5.13
CA MET A 643 2.61 21.55 6.23
C MET A 643 3.19 22.18 7.50
N LEU A 644 4.44 21.81 7.83
CA LEU A 644 5.13 22.33 9.00
C LEU A 644 5.39 23.83 8.88
N ALA A 645 5.87 24.28 7.73
CA ALA A 645 6.07 25.69 7.45
C ALA A 645 4.75 26.46 7.60
N GLY A 646 3.64 25.90 7.12
CA GLY A 646 2.30 26.45 7.30
C GLY A 646 1.87 26.64 8.77
N TRP A 647 2.19 25.70 9.66
CA TRP A 647 1.83 25.80 11.09
C TRP A 647 2.52 26.97 11.81
N TYR A 648 3.74 27.29 11.38
CA TYR A 648 4.53 28.39 11.94
C TYR A 648 4.46 29.67 11.12
N ASN A 649 3.60 29.70 10.08
CA ASN A 649 3.53 30.78 9.10
C ASN A 649 4.93 31.15 8.53
N ALA A 650 5.77 30.14 8.35
CA ALA A 650 7.11 30.25 7.83
C ALA A 650 7.12 29.93 6.33
N GLY A 651 8.08 30.51 5.59
CA GLY A 651 8.37 30.10 4.22
C GLY A 651 9.10 28.75 4.18
N TRP A 652 9.01 28.05 3.05
CA TRP A 652 9.80 26.86 2.75
C TRP A 652 10.27 26.88 1.30
N CYS A 653 11.36 26.16 1.02
CA CYS A 653 11.88 25.99 -0.33
C CYS A 653 11.82 24.51 -0.73
N PRO A 654 11.49 24.18 -1.99
CA PRO A 654 11.58 22.82 -2.49
C PRO A 654 13.04 22.32 -2.51
N PRO A 655 13.26 20.99 -2.66
CA PRO A 655 14.58 20.46 -2.95
C PRO A 655 15.23 21.20 -4.12
N GLU A 656 16.55 21.33 -4.06
CA GLU A 656 17.32 21.99 -5.11
C GLU A 656 17.23 21.21 -6.43
N GLU A 657 17.01 21.91 -7.54
CA GLU A 657 16.88 21.28 -8.86
C GLU A 657 18.23 21.14 -9.57
N ASP A 658 19.20 22.00 -9.26
CA ASP A 658 20.55 21.91 -9.83
C ASP A 658 21.35 20.78 -9.17
N GLU A 659 21.50 19.67 -9.88
CA GLU A 659 22.24 18.50 -9.43
C GLU A 659 23.67 18.80 -8.99
N ARG A 660 24.31 19.85 -9.53
CA ARG A 660 25.70 20.22 -9.26
C ARG A 660 25.92 20.74 -7.84
N LYS A 661 24.85 21.22 -7.19
CA LYS A 661 24.90 21.70 -5.80
C LYS A 661 24.85 20.56 -4.79
N TYR A 662 24.54 19.34 -5.22
CA TYR A 662 24.55 18.18 -4.34
C TYR A 662 25.94 17.58 -4.26
N ARG A 663 26.45 17.43 -3.05
CA ARG A 663 27.55 16.49 -2.79
C ARG A 663 27.00 15.08 -2.62
N VAL A 664 27.77 14.14 -3.13
CA VAL A 664 27.44 12.73 -3.23
C VAL A 664 28.35 11.97 -2.27
N MET A 665 27.77 11.34 -1.25
CA MET A 665 28.48 10.46 -0.33
C MET A 665 28.00 9.03 -0.49
N LYS A 666 28.91 8.11 -0.83
CA LYS A 666 28.60 6.68 -0.85
C LYS A 666 28.71 6.11 0.56
N LEU A 667 27.73 5.32 0.98
CA LEU A 667 27.81 4.61 2.25
C LEU A 667 28.96 3.59 2.24
N ARG A 668 29.53 3.30 3.41
CA ARG A 668 30.78 2.53 3.56
C ARG A 668 30.71 1.14 2.92
N CYS A 669 29.57 0.44 2.98
CA CYS A 669 29.47 -0.92 2.48
C CYS A 669 29.17 -0.93 0.97
N ALA A 670 30.06 -1.53 0.17
CA ALA A 670 29.87 -1.66 -1.28
C ALA A 670 28.82 -2.72 -1.66
N ILE A 671 28.59 -3.68 -0.75
CA ILE A 671 27.60 -4.75 -0.89
C ILE A 671 26.40 -4.37 -0.03
N THR A 672 25.20 -4.41 -0.60
CA THR A 672 23.98 -4.05 0.14
C THR A 672 23.58 -5.18 1.10
N PRO A 673 23.00 -4.87 2.28
CA PRO A 673 22.61 -5.82 3.33
C PRO A 673 21.92 -7.11 2.89
N ARG A 674 21.16 -7.07 1.79
CA ARG A 674 20.43 -8.21 1.23
C ARG A 674 20.74 -8.47 -0.26
N GLY A 675 21.82 -7.91 -0.79
CA GLY A 675 22.16 -8.02 -2.22
C GLY A 675 21.13 -7.37 -3.15
N TYR A 676 20.33 -6.42 -2.63
CA TYR A 676 19.33 -5.65 -3.36
C TYR A 676 19.79 -4.21 -3.60
N GLY A 677 19.69 -3.73 -4.84
CA GLY A 677 19.97 -2.34 -5.23
C GLY A 677 21.46 -1.94 -5.26
N PRO A 678 21.79 -0.78 -5.86
CA PRO A 678 23.16 -0.26 -5.90
C PRO A 678 23.62 0.23 -4.51
N GLN A 679 24.93 0.39 -4.32
CA GLN A 679 25.49 1.01 -3.11
C GLN A 679 24.79 2.35 -2.82
N THR A 680 24.25 2.51 -1.60
CA THR A 680 23.50 3.73 -1.24
C THR A 680 24.38 4.95 -1.44
N THR A 681 23.80 5.91 -2.15
CA THR A 681 24.38 7.22 -2.36
C THR A 681 23.51 8.25 -1.67
N LEU A 682 24.06 8.94 -0.68
CA LEU A 682 23.41 10.06 -0.01
C LEU A 682 23.78 11.35 -0.73
N ARG A 683 22.76 12.11 -1.13
CA ARG A 683 22.91 13.44 -1.72
C ARG A 683 22.51 14.47 -0.69
N SER A 684 23.34 15.50 -0.50
CA SER A 684 23.02 16.63 0.37
C SER A 684 23.56 17.93 -0.22
N THR A 685 22.91 19.05 0.06
CA THR A 685 23.43 20.40 -0.27
C THR A 685 24.21 20.98 0.91
N PHE A 686 23.85 20.60 2.14
CA PHE A 686 24.53 20.97 3.39
C PHE A 686 24.30 19.91 4.47
N THR A 687 25.10 19.94 5.54
CA THR A 687 24.99 19.08 6.72
C THR A 687 24.29 19.90 7.79
N ILE A 688 23.65 19.23 8.74
CA ILE A 688 23.07 19.92 9.90
C ILE A 688 24.13 20.70 10.68
N VAL A 689 25.39 20.23 10.68
CA VAL A 689 26.51 20.94 11.31
C VAL A 689 26.83 22.23 10.56
N GLU A 690 26.96 22.19 9.23
CA GLU A 690 27.20 23.40 8.43
C GLU A 690 26.04 24.38 8.55
N TRP A 691 24.79 23.88 8.57
CA TRP A 691 23.60 24.70 8.77
C TRP A 691 23.58 25.36 10.16
N SER A 692 23.86 24.59 11.22
CA SER A 692 23.85 25.13 12.57
C SER A 692 24.94 26.17 12.80
N GLN A 693 26.04 26.09 12.06
CA GLN A 693 27.14 27.05 12.12
C GLN A 693 26.87 28.37 11.35
N GLN A 694 25.77 28.48 10.61
CA GLN A 694 25.43 29.70 9.89
C GLN A 694 25.15 30.85 10.88
N ALA A 695 25.71 32.02 10.60
CA ALA A 695 25.66 33.17 11.51
C ALA A 695 24.22 33.54 11.93
N HIS A 696 23.29 33.59 10.97
CA HIS A 696 21.89 33.91 11.25
C HIS A 696 21.17 32.84 12.09
N ILE A 697 21.60 31.57 12.03
CA ILE A 697 21.07 30.49 12.86
C ILE A 697 21.60 30.62 14.29
N GLN A 698 22.89 30.90 14.47
CA GLN A 698 23.48 31.17 15.78
C GLN A 698 22.82 32.36 16.47
N GLU A 699 22.60 33.46 15.74
CA GLU A 699 21.88 34.64 16.24
C GLU A 699 20.42 34.36 16.61
N ALA A 700 19.72 33.49 15.86
CA ALA A 700 18.36 33.10 16.19
C ALA A 700 18.30 32.28 17.49
N TRP A 701 19.23 31.36 17.70
CA TRP A 701 19.34 30.59 18.95
C TRP A 701 19.68 31.47 20.15
N GLN A 702 20.58 32.44 20.00
CA GLN A 702 20.87 33.42 21.05
C GLN A 702 19.64 34.23 21.45
N ARG A 703 18.81 34.63 20.48
CA ARG A 703 17.55 35.34 20.73
C ARG A 703 16.49 34.48 21.42
N LEU A 704 16.46 33.18 21.16
CA LEU A 704 15.53 32.23 21.80
C LEU A 704 15.97 31.81 23.21
N ALA A 705 17.27 31.88 23.48
CA ALA A 705 17.85 31.53 24.78
C ALA A 705 17.84 32.70 25.78
N ALA A 706 17.73 33.94 25.29
CA ALA A 706 17.53 35.16 26.07
C ALA A 706 16.08 35.29 26.53
#